data_AF-A0A9Q0YK65-F1
#
_entry.id   AF-A0A9Q0YK65-F1
#
_cell.length_a   1.000
_cell.length_b   1.000
_cell.length_c   1.000
_cell.angle_alpha   90.00
_cell.angle_beta   90.00
_cell.angle_gamma   90.00
#
_symmetry.space_group_name_H-M   'P 1'
#
loop_
_entity.id
_entity.type
_entity.pdbx_description
1 polymer ?
#
loop_
_entity_poly.entity_id
_entity_poly.type
_entity_poly.pdbx_seq_one_letter_code
_entity_poly.pdbx_strand_id
1 'polypeptide(L)'
;MENRFGAFKIALSEDLTIEDSRKLCTYFEVSSAKTESILNSRPQGLVLLNELEEQGHITSKDIHKLGGAFKQLKMDRQAKEVEEYEKSHCLSESSTLPEDLESDEDLDETENRPHNISFEEFKTKCGLRETLTLKKMLEVKSPGRTATPAELFWEKITSLDYRITSLEISKDLSVRDLVFAVLRCSDNVLRQDIIAKMTSCQLAVPLVLNGVNNSKPVLLYWAFRTIRKKIQTLNDTDPIERPMYKHEAFTVSFLRIGDIRFSKSDLLNSLLSECQGNQPHSFYISKKGNVAKPSFSNGSIELVWYIPEAGDKAILKSTTAFLNLRGDSQQFQFQTEFLCKISNLTFVLIGKQNWKVHKEFLENIKKMAANVLVLAIREADDETADKYLNLRYESVIVVQKLHMTILNEEICSRINKSKETHPKLWSLENFKDHARRIVEVDISNEYLATIKGIVENIVPKEVDITQFKNNILRLFPFWVEWARLDEITYTTESGKEHQRASREEEKISQRKQQLATNISQKVKAFWDLLNLVGCKSDLFDDCLIYLQTLLFDLTHAQQGCSKSAQKFLYDRLSEKASYVQLEMEDTQLNLNDVYSNETKILWQMSIGIEDFMRELGQLFEASLQCGNDQTNMVNVMRLPALAAQFIANGNSLELLDDKSYSVPICWIRSILEELHTLLGGKAKVFVLSVIGIQGSGKSTLLNTMFGTKFPVSAGRCTRGLFLRLLKVEESFAEGIGCNYQIILL
;
A
#
# COMPACT_ATOMS: atom_id res chain seq x y z
N MET A 1 14.51 32.71 11.23
CA MET A 1 15.78 31.97 11.25
C MET A 1 16.36 31.83 12.66
N GLU A 2 16.40 32.90 13.48
CA GLU A 2 16.88 32.87 14.87
C GLU A 2 16.26 31.77 15.75
N ASN A 3 14.97 31.46 15.55
CA ASN A 3 14.26 30.45 16.36
C ASN A 3 14.73 28.99 16.08
N ARG A 4 15.25 28.68 14.87
CA ARG A 4 15.78 27.34 14.54
C ARG A 4 17.18 27.12 15.11
N PHE A 5 18.03 28.14 15.06
CA PHE A 5 19.37 28.06 15.64
C PHE A 5 19.31 27.94 17.17
N GLY A 6 18.38 28.65 17.81
CA GLY A 6 18.09 28.48 19.24
C GLY A 6 17.65 27.05 19.59
N ALA A 7 16.71 26.48 18.83
CA ALA A 7 16.25 25.10 19.04
C ALA A 7 17.37 24.06 18.85
N PHE A 8 18.22 24.26 17.84
CA PHE A 8 19.40 23.43 17.61
C PHE A 8 20.36 23.46 18.80
N LYS A 9 20.70 24.65 19.33
CA LYS A 9 21.57 24.77 20.50
C LYS A 9 20.97 24.10 21.74
N ILE A 10 19.65 24.16 21.92
CA ILE A 10 18.97 23.49 23.04
C ILE A 10 19.10 21.98 22.90
N ALA A 11 18.75 21.42 21.74
CA ALA A 11 18.86 19.97 21.49
C ALA A 11 20.29 19.46 21.68
N LEU A 12 21.26 20.15 21.06
CA LEU A 12 22.68 19.80 21.19
C LEU A 12 23.18 19.93 22.63
N SER A 13 22.66 20.89 23.40
CA SER A 13 23.06 21.08 24.81
C SER A 13 22.65 19.94 25.74
N GLU A 14 21.56 19.22 25.42
CA GLU A 14 21.11 18.07 26.20
C GLU A 14 22.09 16.89 26.10
N ASP A 15 22.81 16.81 24.98
CA ASP A 15 23.79 15.76 24.69
C ASP A 15 25.24 16.16 25.07
N LEU A 16 25.45 17.32 25.69
CA LEU A 16 26.76 17.77 26.16
C LEU A 16 26.96 17.53 27.66
N THR A 17 27.81 16.56 28.00
CA THR A 17 28.21 16.34 29.40
C THR A 17 29.15 17.46 29.89
N ILE A 18 29.38 17.50 31.21
CA ILE A 18 30.36 18.44 31.82
C ILE A 18 31.76 18.19 31.25
N GLU A 19 32.12 16.92 31.03
CA GLU A 19 33.43 16.56 30.48
C GLU A 19 33.57 16.96 29.00
N ASP A 20 32.50 16.78 28.23
CA ASP A 20 32.43 17.24 26.85
C ASP A 20 32.55 18.76 26.74
N SER A 21 31.85 19.47 27.63
CA SER A 21 31.91 20.94 27.71
C SER A 21 33.33 21.42 28.05
N ARG A 22 34.04 20.71 28.94
CA ARG A 22 35.44 21.02 29.28
C ARG A 22 36.38 20.80 28.08
N LYS A 23 36.20 19.72 27.32
CA LYS A 23 36.98 19.46 26.11
C LYS A 23 36.76 20.52 25.04
N LEU A 24 35.50 20.95 24.86
CA LEU A 24 35.17 22.03 23.93
C LEU A 24 35.72 23.38 24.38
N CYS A 25 35.63 23.74 25.66
CA CYS A 25 36.27 24.96 26.18
C CYS A 25 37.78 24.96 25.90
N THR A 26 38.43 23.81 26.07
CA THR A 26 39.86 23.65 25.76
C THR A 26 40.14 23.81 24.26
N TYR A 27 39.30 23.20 23.42
CA TYR A 27 39.45 23.22 21.96
C TYR A 27 39.26 24.63 21.37
N PHE A 28 38.30 25.39 21.90
CA PHE A 28 38.01 26.76 21.46
C PHE A 28 38.78 27.83 22.25
N GLU A 29 39.78 27.43 23.05
CA GLU A 29 40.63 28.34 23.83
C GLU A 29 39.85 29.30 24.74
N VAL A 30 38.73 28.84 25.30
CA VAL A 30 37.91 29.61 26.26
C VAL A 30 38.72 29.84 27.53
N SER A 31 38.76 31.08 28.03
CA SER A 31 39.58 31.44 29.21
C SER A 31 39.23 30.59 30.44
N SER A 32 40.22 30.33 31.30
CA SER A 32 40.03 29.49 32.49
C SER A 32 38.95 30.03 33.44
N ALA A 33 38.86 31.36 33.59
CA ALA A 33 37.83 32.02 34.39
C ALA A 33 36.41 31.81 33.83
N LYS A 34 36.24 31.86 32.50
CA LYS A 34 34.94 31.60 31.84
C LYS A 34 34.61 30.12 31.83
N THR A 35 35.61 29.25 31.66
CA THR A 35 35.42 27.79 31.67
C THR A 35 34.81 27.33 32.99
N GLU A 36 35.35 27.77 34.13
CA GLU A 36 34.77 27.44 35.44
C GLU A 36 33.36 28.02 35.62
N SER A 37 33.08 29.22 35.10
CA SER A 37 31.72 29.79 35.12
C SER A 37 30.72 28.97 34.30
N ILE A 38 31.14 28.48 33.13
CA ILE A 38 30.31 27.66 32.23
C ILE A 38 30.04 26.29 32.86
N LEU A 39 31.07 25.62 33.37
CA LEU A 39 30.94 24.28 33.96
C LEU A 39 30.08 24.25 35.23
N ASN A 40 29.99 25.37 35.95
CA ASN A 40 29.13 25.52 37.12
C ASN A 40 27.70 26.00 36.79
N SER A 41 27.42 26.36 35.54
CA SER A 41 26.08 26.77 35.10
C SER A 41 25.20 25.56 34.75
N ARG A 42 23.87 25.72 34.79
CA ARG A 42 22.91 24.69 34.32
C ARG A 42 21.82 25.34 33.45
N PRO A 43 21.60 24.85 32.21
CA PRO A 43 22.35 23.78 31.52
C PRO A 43 23.70 24.28 30.95
N GLN A 44 24.80 23.62 31.34
CA GLN A 44 26.17 24.01 30.97
C GLN A 44 26.41 24.00 29.45
N GLY A 45 25.83 23.03 28.74
CA GLY A 45 25.99 22.90 27.29
C GLY A 45 25.42 24.10 26.54
N LEU A 46 24.29 24.65 27.00
CA LEU A 46 23.66 25.79 26.35
C LEU A 46 24.44 27.09 26.60
N VAL A 47 24.93 27.26 27.84
CA VAL A 47 25.77 28.42 28.20
C VAL A 47 27.08 28.40 27.42
N LEU A 48 27.69 27.22 27.24
CA LEU A 48 28.85 27.05 26.37
C LEU A 48 28.54 27.45 24.91
N LEU A 49 27.46 26.92 24.34
CA LEU A 49 27.10 27.21 22.95
C LEU A 49 26.77 28.70 22.72
N ASN A 50 26.17 29.37 23.71
CA ASN A 50 25.95 30.81 23.65
C ASN A 50 27.27 31.60 23.72
N GLU A 51 28.22 31.19 24.57
CA GLU A 51 29.54 31.82 24.63
C GLU A 51 30.33 31.62 23.31
N LEU A 52 30.25 30.44 22.70
CA LEU A 52 30.86 30.19 21.39
C LEU A 52 30.21 31.03 20.28
N GLU A 53 28.92 31.33 20.38
CA GLU A 53 28.24 32.25 19.48
C GLU A 53 28.69 33.70 19.70
N GLU A 54 28.79 34.16 20.94
CA GLU A 54 29.28 35.50 21.29
C GLU A 54 30.73 35.73 20.84
N GLN A 55 31.57 34.69 20.92
CA GLN A 55 32.96 34.71 20.44
C GLN A 55 33.06 34.55 18.90
N GLY A 56 31.94 34.33 18.20
CA GLY A 56 31.91 34.17 16.74
C GLY A 56 32.49 32.85 16.23
N HIS A 57 32.65 31.85 17.10
CA HIS A 57 33.09 30.51 16.71
C HIS A 57 31.99 29.73 16.00
N ILE A 58 30.72 30.02 16.32
CA ILE A 58 29.54 29.46 15.68
C ILE A 58 28.55 30.58 15.37
N THR A 59 27.81 30.45 14.27
CA THR A 59 26.69 31.33 13.93
C THR A 59 25.57 30.50 13.33
N SER A 60 24.37 31.09 13.20
CA SER A 60 23.27 30.42 12.50
C SER A 60 23.62 29.96 11.08
N LYS A 61 24.59 30.60 10.41
CA LYS A 61 25.00 30.30 9.04
C LYS A 61 26.27 29.44 8.92
N ASP A 62 27.07 29.37 9.98
CA ASP A 62 28.36 28.68 9.98
C ASP A 62 28.56 27.98 11.32
N ILE A 63 28.40 26.65 11.30
CA ILE A 63 28.69 25.77 12.44
C ILE A 63 29.76 24.72 12.09
N HIS A 64 30.46 24.88 10.96
CA HIS A 64 31.40 23.89 10.46
C HIS A 64 32.58 23.71 11.42
N LYS A 65 33.00 24.79 12.10
CA LYS A 65 34.03 24.73 13.16
C LYS A 65 33.61 23.85 14.33
N LEU A 66 32.32 23.86 14.70
CA LEU A 66 31.77 23.03 15.76
C LEU A 66 31.70 21.56 15.33
N GLY A 67 31.28 21.29 14.09
CA GLY A 67 31.29 19.94 13.52
C GLY A 67 32.70 19.35 13.43
N GLY A 68 33.68 20.16 13.04
CA GLY A 68 35.10 19.79 13.05
C GLY A 68 35.62 19.47 14.46
N ALA A 69 35.28 20.29 15.45
CA ALA A 69 35.65 20.08 16.85
C ALA A 69 35.12 18.73 17.36
N PHE A 70 33.85 18.41 17.10
CA PHE A 70 33.26 17.14 17.53
C PHE A 70 33.93 15.93 16.88
N LYS A 71 34.24 15.98 15.59
CA LYS A 71 34.97 14.91 14.89
C LYS A 71 36.37 14.70 15.48
N GLN A 72 37.09 15.78 15.79
CA GLN A 72 38.43 15.69 16.36
C GLN A 72 38.42 15.18 17.81
N LEU A 73 37.39 15.52 18.58
CA LEU A 73 37.20 15.09 19.96
C LEU A 73 36.53 13.71 20.11
N LYS A 74 36.25 13.02 19.00
CA LYS A 74 35.55 11.71 18.92
C LYS A 74 34.15 11.74 19.55
N MET A 75 33.42 12.81 19.28
CA MET A 75 32.04 13.05 19.73
C MET A 75 31.09 12.80 18.56
N ASP A 76 30.99 11.55 18.12
CA ASP A 76 30.37 11.16 16.85
C ASP A 76 28.87 11.47 16.78
N ARG A 77 28.17 11.39 17.91
CA ARG A 77 26.73 11.71 18.00
C ARG A 77 26.48 13.21 17.77
N GLN A 78 27.23 14.06 18.46
CA GLN A 78 27.15 15.52 18.34
C GLN A 78 27.62 16.00 16.96
N ALA A 79 28.64 15.34 16.38
CA ALA A 79 29.08 15.60 15.00
C ALA A 79 27.97 15.31 13.98
N LYS A 80 27.19 14.25 14.19
CA LYS A 80 26.06 13.89 13.34
C LYS A 80 24.91 14.90 13.43
N GLU A 81 24.62 15.41 14.62
CA GLU A 81 23.60 16.46 14.82
C GLU A 81 23.98 17.77 14.11
N VAL A 82 25.26 18.14 14.16
CA VAL A 82 25.78 19.28 13.37
C VAL A 82 25.62 19.03 11.86
N GLU A 83 25.94 17.83 11.38
CA GLU A 83 25.80 17.48 9.96
C GLU A 83 24.34 17.48 9.48
N GLU A 84 23.41 17.03 10.33
CA GLU A 84 21.96 17.08 10.07
C GLU A 84 21.46 18.53 10.01
N TYR A 85 21.94 19.40 10.90
CA TYR A 85 21.65 20.84 10.84
C TYR A 85 22.21 21.48 9.57
N GLU A 86 23.47 21.22 9.20
CA GLU A 86 24.10 21.74 7.98
C GLU A 86 23.38 21.29 6.70
N LYS A 87 22.94 20.02 6.63
CA LYS A 87 22.13 19.49 5.52
C LYS A 87 20.78 20.19 5.42
N SER A 88 20.13 20.45 6.57
CA SER A 88 18.88 21.21 6.61
C SER A 88 19.05 22.66 6.13
N HIS A 89 20.26 23.23 6.31
CA HIS A 89 20.55 24.62 5.94
C HIS A 89 20.98 24.78 4.48
N CYS A 90 21.76 23.84 3.91
CA CYS A 90 22.11 23.84 2.48
C CYS A 90 20.88 23.69 1.56
N LEU A 91 19.81 23.06 2.04
CA LEU A 91 18.52 22.98 1.32
C LEU A 91 17.69 24.27 1.40
N SER A 92 18.08 25.23 2.25
CA SER A 92 17.37 26.52 2.41
C SER A 92 17.91 27.63 1.49
N GLU A 93 19.15 27.54 1.00
CA GLU A 93 19.69 28.52 0.04
C GLU A 93 19.20 28.27 -1.40
N SER A 94 18.61 27.11 -1.70
CA SER A 94 17.87 26.86 -2.95
C SER A 94 16.37 27.17 -2.85
N SER A 95 15.93 27.96 -1.85
CA SER A 95 14.51 28.21 -1.55
C SER A 95 13.93 29.46 -2.22
N THR A 96 14.70 30.17 -3.04
CA THR A 96 14.14 31.00 -4.11
C THR A 96 13.86 30.10 -5.31
N LEU A 97 12.63 30.16 -5.83
CA LEU A 97 12.28 29.54 -7.12
C LEU A 97 13.31 30.01 -8.16
N PRO A 98 13.92 29.11 -8.95
CA PRO A 98 14.72 29.53 -10.09
C PRO A 98 13.88 30.50 -10.93
N GLU A 99 14.45 31.64 -11.30
CA GLU A 99 13.77 32.60 -12.21
C GLU A 99 13.43 31.95 -13.57
N ASP A 100 14.03 30.79 -13.86
CA ASP A 100 13.88 29.99 -15.08
C ASP A 100 13.15 28.65 -14.84
N LEU A 101 11.98 28.67 -14.19
CA LEU A 101 11.08 27.52 -14.26
C LEU A 101 10.36 27.51 -15.61
N GLU A 102 10.85 26.69 -16.54
CA GLU A 102 10.06 26.23 -17.68
C GLU A 102 8.73 25.68 -17.16
N SER A 103 7.62 26.16 -17.73
CA SER A 103 6.29 25.63 -17.43
C SER A 103 6.27 24.13 -17.75
N ASP A 104 5.35 23.37 -17.13
CA ASP A 104 5.25 21.93 -17.38
C ASP A 104 5.05 21.60 -18.88
N GLU A 105 4.71 22.59 -19.73
CA GLU A 105 4.34 22.39 -21.13
C GLU A 105 4.93 23.38 -22.18
N ASP A 106 5.54 24.52 -21.85
CA ASP A 106 5.96 25.53 -22.85
C ASP A 106 7.45 25.85 -22.85
N LEU A 107 8.12 25.41 -23.92
CA LEU A 107 8.76 26.29 -24.89
C LEU A 107 8.69 25.59 -26.27
N ASP A 108 8.42 26.41 -27.29
CA ASP A 108 8.33 26.15 -28.74
C ASP A 108 7.10 25.46 -29.37
N GLU A 109 6.15 26.29 -29.83
CA GLU A 109 5.27 26.00 -30.96
C GLU A 109 5.99 26.02 -32.33
N THR A 110 7.32 26.15 -32.38
CA THR A 110 8.07 26.27 -33.65
C THR A 110 9.10 25.19 -33.96
N GLU A 111 9.29 24.18 -33.10
CA GLU A 111 10.07 22.99 -33.45
C GLU A 111 9.19 21.74 -33.57
N ASN A 112 9.05 21.26 -34.82
CA ASN A 112 8.56 19.94 -35.24
C ASN A 112 7.97 19.05 -34.13
N ARG A 113 6.63 18.98 -34.04
CA ARG A 113 5.91 17.94 -33.26
C ARG A 113 6.57 16.58 -33.52
N PRO A 114 7.27 15.97 -32.55
CA PRO A 114 7.78 14.62 -32.75
C PRO A 114 6.54 13.71 -32.87
N HIS A 115 6.43 13.03 -34.01
CA HIS A 115 5.46 12.00 -34.37
C HIS A 115 4.32 11.74 -33.36
N ASN A 116 3.09 12.13 -33.73
CA ASN A 116 1.88 11.81 -32.97
C ASN A 116 1.62 10.30 -33.07
N ILE A 117 2.37 9.50 -32.31
CA ILE A 117 2.25 8.04 -32.28
C ILE A 117 0.85 7.66 -31.80
N SER A 118 0.24 6.67 -32.44
CA SER A 118 -1.05 6.17 -31.98
C SER A 118 -0.91 5.47 -30.63
N PHE A 119 -2.00 5.38 -29.86
CA PHE A 119 -1.98 4.63 -28.60
C PHE A 119 -1.61 3.15 -28.80
N GLU A 120 -2.00 2.55 -29.94
CA GLU A 120 -1.62 1.18 -30.30
C GLU A 120 -0.11 1.03 -30.56
N GLU A 121 0.50 2.01 -31.21
CA GLU A 121 1.95 2.05 -31.40
C GLU A 121 2.68 2.24 -30.06
N PHE A 122 2.17 3.14 -29.20
CA PHE A 122 2.72 3.36 -27.86
C PHE A 122 2.66 2.08 -27.02
N LYS A 123 1.51 1.39 -26.99
CA LYS A 123 1.36 0.08 -26.34
C LYS A 123 2.39 -0.93 -26.83
N THR A 124 2.58 -1.01 -28.15
CA THR A 124 3.55 -1.92 -28.77
C THR A 124 4.98 -1.62 -28.29
N LYS A 125 5.38 -0.34 -28.23
CA LYS A 125 6.68 0.08 -27.69
C LYS A 125 6.84 -0.27 -26.20
N CYS A 126 5.76 -0.20 -25.43
CA CYS A 126 5.75 -0.56 -24.00
C CYS A 126 5.71 -2.07 -23.72
N GLY A 127 5.61 -2.93 -24.75
CA GLY A 127 5.43 -4.37 -24.58
C GLY A 127 3.98 -4.81 -24.28
N LEU A 128 3.00 -3.93 -24.47
CA LEU A 128 1.59 -4.12 -24.13
C LEU A 128 0.79 -4.63 -25.34
N ARG A 129 0.97 -5.90 -25.72
CA ARG A 129 0.28 -6.47 -26.90
C ARG A 129 -1.06 -7.15 -26.58
N GLU A 130 -1.22 -7.61 -25.34
CA GLU A 130 -2.39 -8.33 -24.86
C GLU A 130 -2.81 -7.76 -23.50
N THR A 131 -3.97 -8.17 -23.02
CA THR A 131 -4.37 -7.90 -21.63
C THR A 131 -3.29 -8.42 -20.70
N LEU A 132 -2.78 -7.53 -19.85
CA LEU A 132 -1.86 -7.87 -18.80
C LEU A 132 -2.63 -8.48 -17.63
N THR A 133 -2.16 -9.64 -17.18
CA THR A 133 -2.72 -10.33 -16.03
C THR A 133 -1.66 -10.50 -14.97
N LEU A 134 -2.09 -10.61 -13.72
CA LEU A 134 -1.15 -10.87 -12.62
C LEU A 134 -0.36 -12.16 -12.86
N LYS A 135 -1.01 -13.19 -13.40
CA LYS A 135 -0.38 -14.47 -13.73
C LYS A 135 0.82 -14.30 -14.66
N LYS A 136 0.68 -13.49 -15.73
CA LYS A 136 1.77 -13.20 -16.67
C LYS A 136 2.89 -12.38 -16.02
N MET A 137 2.53 -11.44 -15.15
CA MET A 137 3.52 -10.59 -14.47
C MET A 137 4.32 -11.32 -13.38
N LEU A 138 3.80 -12.41 -12.84
CA LEU A 138 4.46 -13.26 -11.84
C LEU A 138 5.25 -14.43 -12.45
N GLU A 139 5.32 -14.57 -13.77
CA GLU A 139 6.14 -15.60 -14.40
C GLU A 139 7.63 -15.38 -14.07
N VAL A 140 8.35 -16.47 -13.78
CA VAL A 140 9.79 -16.44 -13.53
C VAL A 140 10.52 -16.28 -14.86
N LYS A 141 11.15 -15.12 -15.05
CA LYS A 141 11.81 -14.73 -16.31
C LYS A 141 13.31 -14.98 -16.29
N SER A 142 13.91 -15.11 -17.46
CA SER A 142 15.36 -15.31 -17.58
C SER A 142 16.16 -14.04 -17.17
N PRO A 143 17.27 -14.16 -16.42
CA PRO A 143 18.08 -13.02 -15.98
C PRO A 143 18.75 -12.20 -17.11
N GLY A 144 18.85 -12.76 -18.32
CA GLY A 144 19.50 -12.14 -19.48
C GLY A 144 18.54 -11.56 -20.52
N ARG A 145 17.22 -11.69 -20.32
CA ARG A 145 16.22 -11.13 -21.23
C ARG A 145 16.10 -9.63 -21.01
N THR A 146 16.02 -8.86 -22.10
CA THR A 146 15.66 -7.45 -22.02
C THR A 146 14.20 -7.34 -21.61
N ALA A 147 13.96 -6.89 -20.38
CA ALA A 147 12.62 -6.62 -19.87
C ALA A 147 11.97 -5.49 -20.68
N THR A 148 10.69 -5.64 -21.02
CA THR A 148 9.93 -4.56 -21.64
C THR A 148 9.67 -3.43 -20.64
N PRO A 149 9.36 -2.20 -21.11
CA PRO A 149 8.99 -1.09 -20.23
C PRO A 149 7.94 -1.44 -19.17
N ALA A 150 6.89 -2.20 -19.54
CA ALA A 150 5.85 -2.62 -18.62
C ALA A 150 6.35 -3.61 -17.55
N GLU A 151 7.28 -4.49 -17.92
CA GLU A 151 7.89 -5.45 -16.99
C GLU A 151 8.85 -4.77 -16.02
N LEU A 152 9.68 -3.84 -16.50
CA LEU A 152 10.56 -3.02 -15.66
C LEU A 152 9.75 -2.18 -14.66
N PHE A 153 8.65 -1.58 -15.11
CA PHE A 153 7.72 -0.86 -14.24
C PHE A 153 7.18 -1.80 -13.13
N TRP A 154 6.74 -3.00 -13.50
CA TRP A 154 6.21 -3.98 -12.55
C TRP A 154 7.27 -4.46 -11.55
N GLU A 155 8.48 -4.78 -12.01
CA GLU A 155 9.60 -5.20 -11.16
C GLU A 155 9.96 -4.14 -10.12
N LYS A 156 10.09 -2.87 -10.54
CA LYS A 156 10.39 -1.76 -9.62
C LYS A 156 9.26 -1.52 -8.62
N ILE A 157 8.01 -1.47 -9.08
CA ILE A 157 6.90 -1.17 -8.15
C ILE A 157 6.66 -2.33 -7.16
N THR A 158 6.89 -3.58 -7.57
CA THR A 158 6.76 -4.73 -6.66
C THR A 158 7.86 -4.77 -5.61
N SER A 159 9.09 -4.38 -5.97
CA SER A 159 10.22 -4.18 -5.05
C SER A 159 10.12 -2.90 -4.21
N LEU A 160 8.99 -2.18 -4.30
CA LEU A 160 8.76 -0.90 -3.62
C LEU A 160 9.80 0.19 -3.98
N ASP A 161 10.38 0.10 -5.18
CA ASP A 161 11.22 1.16 -5.75
C ASP A 161 10.38 2.01 -6.71
N TYR A 162 10.07 3.24 -6.29
CA TYR A 162 9.27 4.16 -7.09
C TYR A 162 10.09 5.05 -8.02
N ARG A 163 11.42 4.96 -7.99
CA ARG A 163 12.34 5.86 -8.70
C ARG A 163 12.52 5.44 -10.16
N ILE A 164 11.40 5.22 -10.85
CA ILE A 164 11.41 4.86 -12.26
C ILE A 164 11.72 6.11 -13.07
N THR A 165 12.86 6.08 -13.78
CA THR A 165 13.29 7.20 -14.63
C THR A 165 13.08 6.89 -16.11
N SER A 166 12.90 7.94 -16.93
CA SER A 166 12.84 7.78 -18.39
C SER A 166 14.11 7.14 -18.97
N LEU A 167 15.26 7.33 -18.32
CA LEU A 167 16.55 6.74 -18.71
C LEU A 167 16.58 5.21 -18.57
N GLU A 168 15.88 4.65 -17.58
CA GLU A 168 15.84 3.20 -17.34
C GLU A 168 14.81 2.49 -18.25
N ILE A 169 13.77 3.20 -18.68
CA ILE A 169 12.72 2.64 -19.54
C ILE A 169 13.05 2.84 -21.02
N SER A 170 13.12 4.10 -21.44
CA SER A 170 13.40 4.57 -22.80
C SER A 170 13.23 6.10 -22.79
N LYS A 171 14.22 6.82 -23.33
CA LYS A 171 14.18 8.29 -23.41
C LYS A 171 12.97 8.81 -24.20
N ASP A 172 12.42 8.00 -25.09
CA ASP A 172 11.30 8.36 -25.96
C ASP A 172 9.93 8.12 -25.31
N LEU A 173 9.88 7.55 -24.10
CA LEU A 173 8.63 7.21 -23.41
C LEU A 173 8.42 8.08 -22.17
N SER A 174 7.23 8.65 -22.07
CA SER A 174 6.78 9.32 -20.86
C SER A 174 6.43 8.28 -19.79
N VAL A 175 7.05 8.36 -18.61
CA VAL A 175 6.74 7.48 -17.46
C VAL A 175 5.26 7.56 -17.09
N ARG A 176 4.65 8.76 -17.18
CA ARG A 176 3.22 8.94 -16.88
C ARG A 176 2.33 8.19 -17.86
N ASP A 177 2.67 8.24 -19.15
CA ASP A 177 1.91 7.50 -20.17
C ASP A 177 2.14 6.00 -20.07
N LEU A 178 3.33 5.56 -19.65
CA LEU A 178 3.58 4.15 -19.35
C LEU A 178 2.67 3.66 -18.23
N VAL A 179 2.63 4.36 -17.08
CA VAL A 179 1.75 4.01 -15.95
C VAL A 179 0.29 3.98 -16.40
N PHE A 180 -0.14 5.00 -17.14
CA PHE A 180 -1.48 5.06 -17.72
C PHE A 180 -1.78 3.86 -18.63
N ALA A 181 -0.88 3.54 -19.55
CA ALA A 181 -1.07 2.44 -20.51
C ALA A 181 -1.08 1.08 -19.82
N VAL A 182 -0.20 0.86 -18.83
CA VAL A 182 -0.16 -0.37 -18.03
C VAL A 182 -1.50 -0.57 -17.31
N LEU A 183 -2.01 0.45 -16.61
CA LEU A 183 -3.31 0.36 -15.92
C LEU A 183 -4.47 0.13 -16.88
N ARG A 184 -4.48 0.79 -18.04
CA ARG A 184 -5.49 0.59 -19.09
C ARG A 184 -5.48 -0.83 -19.67
N CYS A 185 -4.30 -1.43 -19.83
CA CYS A 185 -4.15 -2.76 -20.41
C CYS A 185 -4.21 -3.90 -19.39
N SER A 186 -4.28 -3.60 -18.10
CA SER A 186 -4.34 -4.60 -17.03
C SER A 186 -5.76 -5.11 -16.78
N ASP A 187 -5.91 -6.35 -16.36
CA ASP A 187 -7.15 -6.88 -15.79
C ASP A 187 -7.43 -6.28 -14.39
N ASN A 188 -8.60 -6.57 -13.84
CA ASN A 188 -9.01 -6.04 -12.54
C ASN A 188 -8.07 -6.46 -11.39
N VAL A 189 -7.55 -7.68 -11.47
CA VAL A 189 -6.67 -8.26 -10.46
C VAL A 189 -5.34 -7.53 -10.40
N LEU A 190 -4.71 -7.34 -11.56
CA LEU A 190 -3.43 -6.67 -11.69
C LEU A 190 -3.56 -5.17 -11.41
N ARG A 191 -4.65 -4.52 -11.83
CA ARG A 191 -4.91 -3.11 -11.46
C ARG A 191 -4.92 -2.91 -9.95
N GLN A 192 -5.58 -3.78 -9.19
CA GLN A 192 -5.60 -3.70 -7.73
C GLN A 192 -4.20 -3.82 -7.12
N ASP A 193 -3.37 -4.71 -7.67
CA ASP A 193 -2.00 -4.89 -7.17
C ASP A 193 -1.12 -3.69 -7.48
N ILE A 194 -1.17 -3.18 -8.72
CA ILE A 194 -0.39 -2.02 -9.13
C ILE A 194 -0.75 -0.82 -8.25
N ILE A 195 -2.04 -0.52 -8.08
CA ILE A 195 -2.48 0.62 -7.26
C ILE A 195 -2.09 0.42 -5.80
N ALA A 196 -2.22 -0.79 -5.25
CA ALA A 196 -1.78 -1.09 -3.88
C ALA A 196 -0.27 -0.84 -3.71
N LYS A 197 0.56 -1.34 -4.63
CA LYS A 197 2.02 -1.16 -4.59
C LYS A 197 2.43 0.31 -4.78
N MET A 198 1.82 1.02 -5.73
CA MET A 198 2.02 2.47 -5.89
C MET A 198 1.66 3.23 -4.60
N THR A 199 0.56 2.86 -3.94
CA THR A 199 0.15 3.46 -2.67
C THR A 199 1.11 3.12 -1.52
N SER A 200 1.71 1.93 -1.52
CA SER A 200 2.77 1.54 -0.58
C SER A 200 4.04 2.37 -0.79
N CYS A 201 4.35 2.73 -2.03
CA CYS A 201 5.42 3.65 -2.40
C CYS A 201 5.10 5.14 -2.13
N GLN A 202 3.96 5.44 -1.51
CA GLN A 202 3.49 6.82 -1.29
C GLN A 202 3.36 7.63 -2.60
N LEU A 203 3.08 6.97 -3.73
CA LEU A 203 2.77 7.66 -4.97
C LEU A 203 1.29 8.04 -5.04
N ALA A 204 1.00 9.12 -5.75
CA ALA A 204 -0.34 9.43 -6.20
C ALA A 204 -0.78 8.38 -7.22
N VAL A 205 -1.96 7.81 -7.01
CA VAL A 205 -2.51 6.72 -7.82
C VAL A 205 -3.61 7.24 -8.75
N PRO A 206 -3.66 6.81 -10.02
CA PRO A 206 -4.74 7.21 -10.92
C PRO A 206 -6.10 6.75 -10.40
N LEU A 207 -6.95 7.72 -10.04
CA LEU A 207 -8.35 7.50 -9.67
C LEU A 207 -9.24 7.46 -10.91
N VAL A 208 -9.02 8.37 -11.85
CA VAL A 208 -9.72 8.39 -13.14
C VAL A 208 -8.68 8.34 -14.25
N LEU A 209 -8.81 7.37 -15.16
CA LEU A 209 -8.03 7.31 -16.38
C LEU A 209 -8.75 8.10 -17.47
N ASN A 210 -8.04 9.01 -18.15
CA ASN A 210 -8.56 9.71 -19.32
C ASN A 210 -9.03 8.74 -20.42
N GLY A 211 -9.98 9.17 -21.24
CA GLY A 211 -10.41 8.46 -22.43
C GLY A 211 -9.36 8.45 -23.54
N VAL A 212 -9.30 7.37 -24.33
CA VAL A 212 -8.45 7.27 -25.53
C VAL A 212 -9.32 6.81 -26.69
N ASN A 213 -9.06 7.28 -27.91
CA ASN A 213 -9.83 6.93 -29.12
C ASN A 213 -11.35 7.18 -28.94
N ASN A 214 -11.72 8.34 -28.41
CA ASN A 214 -13.10 8.75 -28.10
C ASN A 214 -13.82 7.92 -27.02
N SER A 215 -13.10 7.09 -26.25
CA SER A 215 -13.68 6.45 -25.06
C SER A 215 -13.97 7.50 -23.98
N LYS A 216 -14.93 7.23 -23.08
CA LYS A 216 -15.10 8.06 -21.89
C LYS A 216 -13.96 7.86 -20.90
N PRO A 217 -13.72 8.82 -19.98
CA PRO A 217 -12.86 8.61 -18.83
C PRO A 217 -13.45 7.52 -17.91
N VAL A 218 -12.58 6.76 -17.23
CA VAL A 218 -12.96 5.62 -16.39
C VAL A 218 -12.47 5.83 -14.95
N LEU A 219 -13.41 5.85 -14.00
CA LEU A 219 -13.18 5.80 -12.56
C LEU A 219 -12.78 4.38 -12.15
N LEU A 220 -11.58 4.24 -11.59
CA LEU A 220 -11.04 3.00 -11.08
C LEU A 220 -11.57 2.74 -9.65
N TYR A 221 -12.86 2.47 -9.48
CA TYR A 221 -13.43 2.20 -8.15
C TYR A 221 -13.05 0.80 -7.64
N TRP A 222 -13.13 -0.22 -8.50
CA TRP A 222 -12.80 -1.59 -8.14
C TRP A 222 -11.32 -1.77 -7.80
N ALA A 223 -10.46 -1.05 -8.50
CA ALA A 223 -9.00 -1.15 -8.33
C ALA A 223 -8.49 -0.70 -6.95
N PHE A 224 -9.30 -0.01 -6.14
CA PHE A 224 -8.91 0.56 -4.85
C PHE A 224 -9.23 -0.35 -3.64
N ARG A 225 -9.87 -1.50 -3.86
CA ARG A 225 -10.39 -2.37 -2.77
C ARG A 225 -9.33 -2.96 -1.84
N THR A 226 -8.14 -3.20 -2.35
CA THR A 226 -7.04 -3.82 -1.62
C THR A 226 -6.23 -2.83 -0.80
N ILE A 227 -6.42 -1.52 -1.01
CA ILE A 227 -5.66 -0.48 -0.33
C ILE A 227 -6.13 -0.36 1.11
N ARG A 228 -5.20 -0.56 2.05
CA ARG A 228 -5.41 -0.31 3.46
C ARG A 228 -4.31 0.56 4.04
N LYS A 229 -4.68 1.36 5.04
CA LYS A 229 -3.76 2.21 5.79
C LYS A 229 -4.11 2.15 7.27
N LYS A 230 -3.09 2.23 8.13
CA LYS A 230 -3.27 2.45 9.56
C LYS A 230 -3.66 3.89 9.78
N ILE A 231 -4.84 4.11 10.33
CA ILE A 231 -5.42 5.42 10.59
C ILE A 231 -5.84 5.45 12.04
N GLN A 232 -5.53 6.54 12.73
CA GLN A 232 -6.10 6.82 14.05
C GLN A 232 -7.17 7.89 13.89
N THR A 233 -8.40 7.56 14.30
CA THR A 233 -9.51 8.52 14.40
C THR A 233 -9.66 8.99 15.85
N LEU A 234 -10.45 10.04 16.07
CA LEU A 234 -10.68 10.61 17.42
C LEU A 234 -11.23 9.57 18.42
N ASN A 235 -11.91 8.53 17.94
CA ASN A 235 -12.49 7.48 18.77
C ASN A 235 -11.51 6.32 19.04
N ASP A 236 -10.34 6.34 18.42
CA ASP A 236 -9.36 5.26 18.52
C ASP A 236 -8.26 5.61 19.53
N THR A 237 -7.95 4.65 20.39
CA THR A 237 -6.77 4.75 21.27
C THR A 237 -5.47 4.55 20.48
N ASP A 238 -5.51 3.77 19.40
CA ASP A 238 -4.35 3.34 18.63
C ASP A 238 -4.67 3.35 17.12
N PRO A 239 -3.67 3.47 16.22
CA PRO A 239 -3.90 3.40 14.77
C PRO A 239 -4.45 2.02 14.34
N ILE A 240 -5.62 2.01 13.72
CA ILE A 240 -6.30 0.81 13.20
C ILE A 240 -6.18 0.76 11.68
N GLU A 241 -5.87 -0.41 11.14
CA GLU A 241 -5.83 -0.65 9.70
C GLU A 241 -7.25 -0.62 9.11
N ARG A 242 -7.48 0.28 8.15
CA ARG A 242 -8.80 0.50 7.52
C ARG A 242 -8.72 0.44 6.00
N PRO A 243 -9.79 -0.04 5.33
CA PRO A 243 -9.89 -0.02 3.88
C PRO A 243 -10.15 1.40 3.36
N MET A 244 -9.28 1.87 2.47
CA MET A 244 -9.33 3.27 2.00
C MET A 244 -10.51 3.55 1.06
N TYR A 245 -11.12 2.52 0.46
CA TYR A 245 -12.29 2.72 -0.40
C TYR A 245 -13.58 3.06 0.37
N LYS A 246 -13.69 2.65 1.64
CA LYS A 246 -14.79 3.00 2.55
C LYS A 246 -14.44 4.18 3.46
N HIS A 247 -13.15 4.38 3.72
CA HIS A 247 -12.69 5.43 4.63
C HIS A 247 -13.10 6.81 4.13
N GLU A 248 -13.74 7.57 5.00
CA GLU A 248 -14.18 8.93 4.70
C GLU A 248 -13.03 9.92 4.92
N ALA A 249 -12.76 10.75 3.92
CA ALA A 249 -11.70 11.75 3.96
C ALA A 249 -12.20 13.11 3.48
N PHE A 250 -11.58 14.18 3.99
CA PHE A 250 -11.82 15.52 3.46
C PHE A 250 -11.14 15.62 2.10
N THR A 251 -11.89 15.96 1.06
CA THR A 251 -11.43 15.89 -0.33
C THR A 251 -11.08 17.26 -0.86
N VAL A 252 -9.83 17.42 -1.31
CA VAL A 252 -9.28 18.65 -1.88
C VAL A 252 -8.84 18.38 -3.31
N SER A 253 -9.32 19.16 -4.28
CA SER A 253 -8.88 19.03 -5.68
C SER A 253 -8.10 20.24 -6.16
N PHE A 254 -7.21 19.99 -7.12
CA PHE A 254 -6.36 21.01 -7.73
C PHE A 254 -6.52 21.02 -9.26
N LEU A 255 -7.04 22.13 -9.76
CA LEU A 255 -7.27 22.42 -11.17
C LEU A 255 -6.27 23.47 -11.67
N ARG A 256 -5.95 23.43 -12.96
CA ARG A 256 -5.19 24.47 -13.67
C ARG A 256 -6.06 24.98 -14.80
N ILE A 257 -6.09 26.29 -15.00
CA ILE A 257 -6.73 26.92 -16.17
C ILE A 257 -5.66 27.58 -17.03
N GLY A 258 -5.57 27.15 -18.28
CA GLY A 258 -4.59 27.66 -19.24
C GLY A 258 -3.15 27.43 -18.79
N ASP A 259 -2.23 28.14 -19.42
CA ASP A 259 -0.80 27.99 -19.16
C ASP A 259 -0.33 28.85 -17.99
N ILE A 260 0.45 28.20 -17.13
CA ILE A 260 1.09 28.82 -15.98
C ILE A 260 2.56 28.40 -15.91
N ARG A 261 3.45 29.32 -15.52
CA ARG A 261 4.90 29.08 -15.33
C ARG A 261 5.24 28.28 -14.07
N PHE A 262 4.29 27.51 -13.57
CA PHE A 262 4.40 26.87 -12.28
C PHE A 262 3.78 25.48 -12.29
N SER A 263 4.59 24.46 -11.97
CA SER A 263 4.10 23.09 -11.95
C SER A 263 3.15 22.87 -10.76
N LYS A 264 1.89 22.59 -11.07
CA LYS A 264 0.89 22.16 -10.09
C LYS A 264 1.31 20.89 -9.35
N SER A 265 1.99 19.97 -10.02
CA SER A 265 2.43 18.70 -9.42
C SER A 265 3.58 18.95 -8.44
N ASP A 266 4.51 19.86 -8.76
CA ASP A 266 5.59 20.23 -7.85
C ASP A 266 5.08 20.98 -6.61
N LEU A 267 4.07 21.84 -6.74
CA LEU A 267 3.39 22.44 -5.58
C LEU A 267 2.83 21.37 -4.66
N LEU A 268 2.08 20.42 -5.22
CA LEU A 268 1.47 19.35 -4.43
C LEU A 268 2.53 18.47 -3.76
N ASN A 269 3.63 18.16 -4.46
CA ASN A 269 4.75 17.44 -3.88
C ASN A 269 5.37 18.21 -2.71
N SER A 270 5.61 19.51 -2.87
CA SER A 270 6.14 20.36 -1.80
C SER A 270 5.18 20.42 -0.60
N LEU A 271 3.90 20.67 -0.85
CA LEU A 271 2.85 20.73 0.17
C LEU A 271 2.79 19.43 0.99
N LEU A 272 2.74 18.28 0.31
CA LEU A 272 2.65 16.98 0.96
C LEU A 272 3.94 16.61 1.70
N SER A 273 5.10 16.94 1.14
CA SER A 273 6.39 16.71 1.79
C SER A 273 6.49 17.49 3.10
N GLU A 274 6.05 18.75 3.10
CA GLU A 274 5.99 19.58 4.30
C GLU A 274 5.01 19.03 5.33
N CYS A 275 3.82 18.61 4.90
CA CYS A 275 2.86 17.93 5.77
C CYS A 275 3.39 16.64 6.40
N GLN A 276 4.31 15.93 5.74
CA GLN A 276 4.84 14.61 6.14
C GLN A 276 6.27 14.67 6.72
N GLY A 277 6.62 15.76 7.41
CA GLY A 277 7.89 15.84 8.14
C GLY A 277 9.05 16.46 7.34
N ASN A 278 8.75 17.23 6.29
CA ASN A 278 9.70 18.00 5.49
C ASN A 278 10.75 17.19 4.71
N GLN A 279 10.58 15.88 4.58
CA GLN A 279 11.42 15.07 3.69
C GLN A 279 10.87 15.18 2.26
N PRO A 280 11.66 15.65 1.27
CA PRO A 280 11.20 15.76 -0.11
C PRO A 280 10.81 14.40 -0.67
N HIS A 281 9.56 14.26 -1.11
CA HIS A 281 9.06 13.05 -1.75
C HIS A 281 8.24 13.40 -3.00
N SER A 282 8.41 12.61 -4.06
CA SER A 282 7.70 12.81 -5.33
C SER A 282 6.41 12.00 -5.35
N PHE A 283 5.38 12.47 -4.65
CA PHE A 283 4.06 11.84 -4.64
C PHE A 283 3.47 11.77 -6.05
N TYR A 284 3.41 12.92 -6.72
CA TYR A 284 2.99 13.07 -8.10
C TYR A 284 4.22 13.02 -9.00
N ILE A 285 4.30 12.03 -9.90
CA ILE A 285 5.39 11.93 -10.87
C ILE A 285 5.39 13.18 -11.75
N SER A 286 6.40 14.03 -11.61
CA SER A 286 6.54 15.28 -12.39
C SER A 286 7.40 15.08 -13.63
N LYS A 287 7.52 16.12 -14.47
CA LYS A 287 8.35 16.07 -15.69
C LYS A 287 9.85 16.10 -15.37
N LYS A 288 10.26 16.45 -14.16
CA LYS A 288 11.68 16.49 -13.77
C LYS A 288 12.34 15.12 -14.00
N GLY A 289 13.23 15.05 -15.00
CA GLY A 289 13.89 13.81 -15.44
C GLY A 289 13.15 12.98 -16.51
N ASN A 290 12.05 13.48 -17.08
CA ASN A 290 11.37 12.92 -18.24
C ASN A 290 11.68 13.73 -19.50
N VAL A 291 12.26 13.08 -20.51
CA VAL A 291 12.57 13.72 -21.81
C VAL A 291 11.31 13.84 -22.68
N ALA A 292 10.46 12.80 -22.70
CA ALA A 292 9.23 12.79 -23.49
C ALA A 292 8.04 13.50 -22.80
N LYS A 293 7.30 14.32 -23.57
CA LYS A 293 6.03 14.93 -23.13
C LYS A 293 4.91 13.86 -23.09
N PRO A 294 4.04 13.84 -22.06
CA PRO A 294 2.89 12.94 -22.03
C PRO A 294 1.87 13.32 -23.12
N SER A 295 1.25 12.32 -23.71
CA SER A 295 0.20 12.46 -24.73
C SER A 295 -1.12 11.82 -24.30
N PHE A 296 -1.07 10.78 -23.46
CA PHE A 296 -2.26 9.97 -23.13
C PHE A 296 -2.76 10.16 -21.70
N SER A 297 -1.84 10.36 -20.75
CA SER A 297 -2.14 10.50 -19.33
C SER A 297 -2.78 11.85 -18.96
N ASN A 298 -2.63 12.88 -19.79
CA ASN A 298 -3.31 14.16 -19.61
C ASN A 298 -4.85 13.94 -19.58
N GLY A 299 -5.53 14.61 -18.65
CA GLY A 299 -6.94 14.38 -18.34
C GLY A 299 -7.20 13.30 -17.29
N SER A 300 -6.17 12.60 -16.81
CA SER A 300 -6.32 11.66 -15.69
C SER A 300 -6.41 12.42 -14.36
N ILE A 301 -7.15 11.87 -13.41
CA ILE A 301 -7.21 12.37 -12.02
C ILE A 301 -6.41 11.42 -11.16
N GLU A 302 -5.42 11.94 -10.44
CA GLU A 302 -4.62 11.19 -9.48
C GLU A 302 -5.03 11.53 -8.05
N LEU A 303 -4.95 10.54 -7.16
CA LEU A 303 -5.33 10.62 -5.75
C LEU A 303 -4.15 10.22 -4.86
N VAL A 304 -3.91 11.00 -3.81
CA VAL A 304 -3.05 10.62 -2.69
C VAL A 304 -3.73 10.97 -1.37
N TRP A 305 -3.60 10.10 -0.36
CA TRP A 305 -4.10 10.40 0.98
C TRP A 305 -2.98 10.92 1.86
N TYR A 306 -3.23 12.06 2.49
CA TYR A 306 -2.53 12.47 3.70
C TYR A 306 -3.23 11.86 4.91
N ILE A 307 -2.47 11.17 5.74
CA ILE A 307 -2.92 10.60 7.02
C ILE A 307 -2.11 11.27 8.12
N PRO A 308 -2.75 11.99 9.06
CA PRO A 308 -2.02 12.63 10.15
C PRO A 308 -1.37 11.59 11.06
N GLU A 309 -0.14 11.86 11.48
CA GLU A 309 0.48 11.14 12.59
C GLU A 309 -0.20 11.55 13.91
N ALA A 310 -0.19 10.65 14.90
CA ALA A 310 -0.82 10.87 16.19
C ALA A 310 -0.15 12.04 16.94
N GLY A 311 -0.90 13.10 17.24
CA GLY A 311 -0.47 14.21 18.10
C GLY A 311 -0.84 15.60 17.58
N ASP A 312 -0.73 16.61 18.46
CA ASP A 312 -1.13 18.00 18.19
C ASP A 312 -0.25 18.73 17.15
N LYS A 313 0.84 18.11 16.71
CA LYS A 313 1.81 18.71 15.77
C LYS A 313 1.43 18.48 14.29
N ALA A 314 0.37 17.72 14.00
CA ALA A 314 -0.04 17.45 12.62
C ALA A 314 -0.52 18.73 11.91
N ILE A 315 0.07 19.05 10.76
CA ILE A 315 -0.26 20.26 9.98
C ILE A 315 -1.73 20.24 9.52
N LEU A 316 -2.21 19.08 9.07
CA LEU A 316 -3.63 18.88 8.75
C LEU A 316 -4.28 17.99 9.81
N LYS A 317 -5.36 18.47 10.41
CA LYS A 317 -6.00 17.85 11.59
C LYS A 317 -6.72 16.51 11.34
N SER A 318 -6.88 16.10 10.08
CA SER A 318 -7.66 14.89 9.71
C SER A 318 -7.22 14.33 8.36
N THR A 319 -7.59 13.07 8.10
CA THR A 319 -7.30 12.40 6.82
C THR A 319 -7.82 13.24 5.65
N THR A 320 -6.93 13.54 4.70
CA THR A 320 -7.22 14.42 3.57
C THR A 320 -6.88 13.72 2.26
N ALA A 321 -7.83 13.63 1.35
CA ALA A 321 -7.64 13.13 0.00
C ALA A 321 -7.28 14.30 -0.93
N PHE A 322 -6.09 14.28 -1.51
CA PHE A 322 -5.63 15.25 -2.49
C PHE A 322 -5.83 14.70 -3.89
N LEU A 323 -6.56 15.43 -4.72
CA LEU A 323 -6.89 15.10 -6.10
C LEU A 323 -6.22 16.07 -7.06
N ASN A 324 -5.53 15.54 -8.07
CA ASN A 324 -4.86 16.34 -9.08
C ASN A 324 -5.36 15.97 -10.48
N LEU A 325 -5.95 16.93 -11.21
CA LEU A 325 -6.24 16.77 -12.63
C LEU A 325 -4.98 16.99 -13.47
N ARG A 326 -4.51 16.02 -14.24
CA ARG A 326 -3.41 16.25 -15.19
C ARG A 326 -3.89 17.06 -16.40
N GLY A 327 -3.09 18.04 -16.83
CA GLY A 327 -3.41 18.93 -17.95
C GLY A 327 -4.30 20.13 -17.57
N ASP A 328 -4.83 20.80 -18.59
CA ASP A 328 -5.71 21.97 -18.45
C ASP A 328 -7.18 21.55 -18.24
N SER A 329 -7.80 22.10 -17.20
CA SER A 329 -9.20 21.85 -16.85
C SER A 329 -10.19 22.26 -17.94
N GLN A 330 -9.84 23.20 -18.84
CA GLN A 330 -10.68 23.59 -19.97
C GLN A 330 -10.81 22.49 -21.03
N GLN A 331 -9.76 21.69 -21.20
CA GLN A 331 -9.72 20.60 -22.18
C GLN A 331 -10.46 19.35 -21.68
N PHE A 332 -10.51 19.16 -20.35
CA PHE A 332 -11.04 17.95 -19.71
C PHE A 332 -12.31 18.24 -18.90
N GLN A 333 -13.37 18.66 -19.59
CA GLN A 333 -14.60 19.16 -18.94
C GLN A 333 -15.30 18.11 -18.07
N PHE A 334 -15.40 16.84 -18.50
CA PHE A 334 -16.01 15.79 -17.70
C PHE A 334 -15.26 15.55 -16.40
N GLN A 335 -13.92 15.53 -16.45
CA GLN A 335 -13.09 15.34 -15.27
C GLN A 335 -13.13 16.56 -14.34
N THR A 336 -13.17 17.77 -14.90
CA THR A 336 -13.37 19.01 -14.16
C THR A 336 -14.72 19.01 -13.44
N GLU A 337 -15.81 18.68 -14.13
CA GLU A 337 -17.15 18.58 -13.55
C GLU A 337 -17.20 17.52 -12.43
N PHE A 338 -16.60 16.35 -12.66
CA PHE A 338 -16.51 15.29 -11.67
C PHE A 338 -15.78 15.76 -10.40
N LEU A 339 -14.60 16.39 -10.54
CA LEU A 339 -13.83 16.93 -9.40
C LEU A 339 -14.61 17.97 -8.62
N CYS A 340 -15.29 18.90 -9.30
CA CYS A 340 -16.10 19.92 -8.65
C CYS A 340 -17.20 19.31 -7.76
N LYS A 341 -17.82 18.21 -8.19
CA LYS A 341 -18.90 17.53 -7.47
C LYS A 341 -18.44 16.74 -6.25
N ILE A 342 -17.23 16.18 -6.29
CA ILE A 342 -16.72 15.29 -5.22
C ILE A 342 -15.79 15.99 -4.22
N SER A 343 -15.39 17.23 -4.49
CA SER A 343 -14.44 17.97 -3.65
C SER A 343 -15.17 18.80 -2.59
N ASN A 344 -14.65 18.78 -1.37
CA ASN A 344 -15.02 19.76 -0.35
C ASN A 344 -14.46 21.14 -0.65
N LEU A 345 -13.24 21.17 -1.20
CA LEU A 345 -12.50 22.38 -1.52
C LEU A 345 -11.76 22.18 -2.85
N THR A 346 -11.94 23.12 -3.77
CA THR A 346 -11.30 23.11 -5.09
C THR A 346 -10.33 24.28 -5.20
N PHE A 347 -9.04 23.99 -5.31
CA PHE A 347 -8.02 24.97 -5.66
C PHE A 347 -7.93 25.11 -7.18
N VAL A 348 -7.96 26.33 -7.67
CA VAL A 348 -7.83 26.64 -9.10
C VAL A 348 -6.59 27.51 -9.29
N LEU A 349 -5.60 26.99 -10.02
CA LEU A 349 -4.39 27.73 -10.39
C LEU A 349 -4.62 28.44 -11.72
N ILE A 350 -4.31 29.74 -11.75
CA ILE A 350 -4.44 30.59 -12.94
C ILE A 350 -3.34 31.65 -12.97
N GLY A 351 -2.78 31.90 -14.16
CA GLY A 351 -1.85 33.02 -14.37
C GLY A 351 -2.58 34.36 -14.20
N LYS A 352 -2.05 35.25 -13.38
CA LYS A 352 -2.70 36.54 -13.02
C LYS A 352 -3.06 37.37 -14.26
N GLN A 353 -2.21 37.35 -15.28
CA GLN A 353 -2.41 38.03 -16.56
C GLN A 353 -3.54 37.44 -17.41
N ASN A 354 -3.79 36.14 -17.26
CA ASN A 354 -4.80 35.39 -18.02
C ASN A 354 -6.18 35.38 -17.34
N TRP A 355 -6.32 36.01 -16.17
CA TRP A 355 -7.57 36.07 -15.40
C TRP A 355 -8.78 36.52 -16.23
N LYS A 356 -8.63 37.57 -17.05
CA LYS A 356 -9.73 38.11 -17.86
C LYS A 356 -10.18 37.13 -18.93
N VAL A 357 -9.23 36.41 -19.54
CA VAL A 357 -9.49 35.46 -20.62
C VAL A 357 -10.32 34.28 -20.11
N HIS A 358 -9.98 33.77 -18.92
CA HIS A 358 -10.64 32.57 -18.41
C HIS A 358 -11.71 32.84 -17.34
N LYS A 359 -12.14 34.10 -17.18
CA LYS A 359 -13.12 34.50 -16.16
C LYS A 359 -14.42 33.71 -16.24
N GLU A 360 -14.97 33.53 -17.44
CA GLU A 360 -16.23 32.81 -17.63
C GLU A 360 -16.13 31.34 -17.20
N PHE A 361 -15.03 30.68 -17.56
CA PHE A 361 -14.78 29.30 -17.17
C PHE A 361 -14.60 29.15 -15.66
N LEU A 362 -13.88 30.08 -15.02
CA LEU A 362 -13.74 30.12 -13.56
C LEU A 362 -15.09 30.30 -12.85
N GLU A 363 -15.96 31.18 -13.36
CA GLU A 363 -17.32 31.36 -12.83
C GLU A 363 -18.16 30.09 -12.99
N ASN A 364 -17.98 29.32 -14.06
CA ASN A 364 -18.60 28.01 -14.19
C ASN A 364 -18.08 27.01 -13.14
N ILE A 365 -16.78 26.97 -12.87
CA ILE A 365 -16.23 26.14 -11.78
C ILE A 365 -16.85 26.52 -10.43
N LYS A 366 -16.96 27.82 -10.13
CA LYS A 366 -17.61 28.31 -8.88
C LYS A 366 -19.08 27.92 -8.76
N LYS A 367 -19.81 27.77 -9.87
CA LYS A 367 -21.20 27.28 -9.86
C LYS A 367 -21.28 25.77 -9.63
N MET A 368 -20.29 25.01 -10.12
CA MET A 368 -20.29 23.55 -10.03
C MET A 368 -19.73 23.04 -8.70
N ALA A 369 -18.71 23.70 -8.16
CA ALA A 369 -18.00 23.26 -6.97
C ALA A 369 -18.58 23.87 -5.69
N ALA A 370 -18.51 23.11 -4.59
CA ALA A 370 -19.02 23.56 -3.29
C ALA A 370 -18.24 24.77 -2.74
N ASN A 371 -16.91 24.68 -2.71
CA ASN A 371 -16.02 25.75 -2.31
C ASN A 371 -14.84 25.85 -3.28
N VAL A 372 -14.51 27.07 -3.69
CA VAL A 372 -13.42 27.34 -4.63
C VAL A 372 -12.47 28.37 -4.04
N LEU A 373 -11.17 28.06 -4.06
CA LEU A 373 -10.09 28.99 -3.78
C LEU A 373 -9.22 29.15 -5.01
N VAL A 374 -8.91 30.39 -5.38
CA VAL A 374 -8.11 30.67 -6.57
C VAL A 374 -6.70 31.04 -6.17
N LEU A 375 -5.72 30.31 -6.71
CA LEU A 375 -4.30 30.62 -6.61
C LEU A 375 -3.90 31.41 -7.86
N ALA A 376 -3.83 32.73 -7.73
CA ALA A 376 -3.45 33.63 -8.83
C ALA A 376 -1.93 33.82 -8.84
N ILE A 377 -1.26 33.26 -9.85
CA ILE A 377 0.21 33.22 -9.95
C ILE A 377 0.70 34.41 -10.77
N ARG A 378 1.60 35.22 -10.24
CA ARG A 378 2.21 36.35 -10.96
C ARG A 378 3.42 35.85 -11.76
N GLU A 379 3.43 36.11 -13.06
CA GLU A 379 4.48 35.61 -13.97
C GLU A 379 5.46 36.69 -14.46
N ALA A 380 5.20 37.97 -14.15
CA ALA A 380 6.09 39.09 -14.47
C ALA A 380 5.95 40.25 -13.47
N ASP A 381 6.99 41.08 -13.35
CA ASP A 381 7.01 42.37 -12.65
C ASP A 381 6.22 43.45 -13.41
N ASP A 382 5.02 43.11 -13.90
CA ASP A 382 4.14 44.07 -14.55
C ASP A 382 3.38 44.86 -13.48
N GLU A 383 3.78 46.11 -13.25
CA GLU A 383 3.14 47.05 -12.29
C GLU A 383 1.67 47.33 -12.65
N THR A 384 1.25 47.10 -13.89
CA THR A 384 -0.13 47.33 -14.32
C THR A 384 -1.12 46.30 -13.76
N ALA A 385 -0.64 45.15 -13.29
CA ALA A 385 -1.46 44.07 -12.76
C ALA A 385 -2.00 44.32 -11.35
N ASP A 386 -1.42 45.27 -10.60
CA ASP A 386 -1.79 45.56 -9.21
C ASP A 386 -3.04 46.45 -9.08
N LYS A 387 -3.44 47.17 -10.15
CA LYS A 387 -4.71 47.92 -10.19
C LYS A 387 -5.97 47.04 -10.31
N TYR A 388 -5.85 45.81 -10.80
CA TYR A 388 -6.99 44.95 -11.10
C TYR A 388 -7.33 43.92 -10.01
N LEU A 389 -6.45 43.75 -9.02
CA LEU A 389 -6.63 42.85 -7.88
C LEU A 389 -6.93 43.61 -6.57
N ASN A 390 -7.50 44.81 -6.67
CA ASN A 390 -8.25 45.49 -5.61
C ASN A 390 -9.59 44.80 -5.31
N LEU A 391 -9.60 43.46 -5.36
CA LEU A 391 -10.78 42.67 -5.10
C LEU A 391 -10.66 42.10 -3.70
N ARG A 392 -11.49 42.63 -2.80
CA ARG A 392 -11.82 42.10 -1.48
C ARG A 392 -12.45 40.71 -1.58
N TYR A 393 -11.74 39.70 -2.10
CA TYR A 393 -12.24 38.33 -2.11
C TYR A 393 -11.47 37.51 -1.09
N GLU A 394 -12.18 37.07 -0.04
CA GLU A 394 -11.68 36.06 0.90
C GLU A 394 -11.23 34.76 0.19
N SER A 395 -11.63 34.55 -1.07
CA SER A 395 -11.42 33.34 -1.86
C SER A 395 -10.26 33.37 -2.86
N VAL A 396 -9.42 34.43 -2.88
CA VAL A 396 -8.26 34.52 -3.79
C VAL A 396 -6.97 34.62 -2.98
N ILE A 397 -5.98 33.80 -3.32
CA ILE A 397 -4.61 33.85 -2.83
C ILE A 397 -3.74 34.33 -3.98
N VAL A 398 -3.18 35.53 -3.85
CA VAL A 398 -2.27 36.10 -4.86
C VAL A 398 -0.84 35.69 -4.53
N VAL A 399 -0.19 35.00 -5.44
CA VAL A 399 1.19 34.55 -5.30
C VAL A 399 2.08 35.50 -6.10
N GLN A 400 2.69 36.48 -5.41
CA GLN A 400 3.48 37.56 -6.01
C GLN A 400 5.00 37.26 -6.03
N LYS A 401 5.55 36.70 -4.94
CA LYS A 401 6.94 36.26 -4.71
C LYS A 401 6.92 35.56 -3.35
N LEU A 402 6.77 34.23 -3.30
CA LEU A 402 6.70 33.50 -2.03
C LEU A 402 7.66 32.31 -2.02
N HIS A 403 8.41 32.21 -0.93
CA HIS A 403 8.97 30.95 -0.49
C HIS A 403 7.84 29.91 -0.43
N MET A 404 8.04 28.77 -1.08
CA MET A 404 7.05 27.68 -1.20
C MET A 404 6.42 27.29 0.14
N THR A 405 7.18 27.39 1.24
CA THR A 405 6.73 27.13 2.62
C THR A 405 5.57 28.04 3.05
N ILE A 406 5.62 29.35 2.76
CA ILE A 406 4.55 30.29 3.16
C ILE A 406 3.26 29.97 2.39
N LEU A 407 3.39 29.63 1.11
CA LEU A 407 2.24 29.23 0.29
C LEU A 407 1.62 27.93 0.82
N ASN A 408 2.46 26.96 1.18
CA ASN A 408 2.03 25.70 1.76
C ASN A 408 1.31 25.90 3.11
N GLU A 409 1.84 26.74 3.99
CA GLU A 409 1.22 27.12 5.27
C GLU A 409 -0.17 27.74 5.06
N GLU A 410 -0.30 28.68 4.11
CA GLU A 410 -1.59 29.30 3.79
C GLU A 410 -2.58 28.28 3.22
N ILE A 411 -2.16 27.41 2.28
CA ILE A 411 -3.01 26.35 1.73
C ILE A 411 -3.49 25.42 2.85
N CYS A 412 -2.60 24.97 3.74
CA CYS A 412 -2.95 24.12 4.87
C CYS A 412 -3.92 24.80 5.85
N SER A 413 -3.68 26.08 6.16
CA SER A 413 -4.56 26.90 6.99
C SER A 413 -5.98 26.98 6.41
N ARG A 414 -6.10 27.23 5.10
CA ARG A 414 -7.40 27.26 4.40
C ARG A 414 -8.09 25.91 4.39
N ILE A 415 -7.35 24.82 4.20
CA ILE A 415 -7.91 23.47 4.28
C ILE A 415 -8.47 23.21 5.68
N ASN A 416 -7.73 23.52 6.74
CA ASN A 416 -8.20 23.35 8.12
C ASN A 416 -9.43 24.20 8.43
N LYS A 417 -9.45 25.48 8.03
CA LYS A 417 -10.64 26.34 8.16
C LYS A 417 -11.84 25.79 7.38
N SER A 418 -11.61 25.22 6.19
CA SER A 418 -12.66 24.62 5.39
C SER A 418 -13.22 23.34 6.03
N LYS A 419 -12.38 22.55 6.71
CA LYS A 419 -12.83 21.37 7.47
C LYS A 419 -13.75 21.75 8.64
N GLU A 420 -13.45 22.85 9.32
CA GLU A 420 -14.25 23.36 10.44
C GLU A 420 -15.61 23.90 9.97
N THR A 421 -15.65 24.55 8.81
CA THR A 421 -16.88 25.13 8.23
C THR A 421 -17.72 24.13 7.44
N HIS A 422 -17.09 23.14 6.80
CA HIS A 422 -17.73 22.17 5.92
C HIS A 422 -17.25 20.75 6.27
N PRO A 423 -17.71 20.16 7.39
CA PRO A 423 -17.17 18.92 7.94
C PRO A 423 -17.56 17.66 7.17
N LYS A 424 -18.32 17.78 6.06
CA LYS A 424 -18.72 16.64 5.25
C LYS A 424 -17.47 15.91 4.73
N LEU A 425 -17.43 14.61 4.93
CA LEU A 425 -16.36 13.76 4.40
C LEU A 425 -16.88 12.93 3.23
N TRP A 426 -15.97 12.42 2.41
CA TRP A 426 -16.30 11.59 1.27
C TRP A 426 -15.46 10.32 1.25
N SER A 427 -16.11 9.22 0.87
CA SER A 427 -15.45 7.95 0.54
C SER A 427 -15.45 7.73 -0.98
N LEU A 428 -14.66 6.76 -1.45
CA LEU A 428 -14.67 6.34 -2.85
C LEU A 428 -16.03 5.73 -3.26
N GLU A 429 -16.79 5.17 -2.30
CA GLU A 429 -18.18 4.74 -2.55
C GLU A 429 -19.08 5.93 -2.91
N ASN A 430 -18.90 7.07 -2.23
CA ASN A 430 -19.65 8.28 -2.57
C ASN A 430 -19.22 8.86 -3.93
N PHE A 431 -17.93 8.78 -4.30
CA PHE A 431 -17.45 9.25 -5.61
C PHE A 431 -18.11 8.47 -6.75
N LYS A 432 -18.24 7.15 -6.59
CA LYS A 432 -18.94 6.29 -7.56
C LYS A 432 -20.37 6.76 -7.82
N ASP A 433 -21.10 7.21 -6.81
CA ASP A 433 -22.46 7.71 -7.00
C ASP A 433 -22.52 9.02 -7.80
N HIS A 434 -21.50 9.87 -7.67
CA HIS A 434 -21.37 11.12 -8.42
C HIS A 434 -20.81 10.92 -9.82
N ALA A 435 -20.20 9.77 -10.11
CA ALA A 435 -19.68 9.42 -11.43
C ALA A 435 -20.79 9.26 -12.48
N ARG A 436 -22.02 8.93 -12.05
CA ARG A 436 -23.15 8.65 -12.95
C ARG A 436 -23.32 9.77 -13.98
N ARG A 437 -23.21 9.40 -15.26
CA ARG A 437 -23.34 10.27 -16.45
C ARG A 437 -22.13 11.15 -16.78
N ILE A 438 -21.09 11.21 -15.93
CA ILE A 438 -19.89 12.04 -16.14
C ILE A 438 -18.71 11.17 -16.57
N VAL A 439 -18.43 10.12 -15.80
CA VAL A 439 -17.35 9.15 -16.07
C VAL A 439 -17.89 7.73 -15.97
N GLU A 440 -17.27 6.80 -16.69
CA GLU A 440 -17.56 5.37 -16.55
C GLU A 440 -16.92 4.81 -15.29
N VAL A 441 -17.37 3.65 -14.84
CA VAL A 441 -16.78 2.94 -13.69
C VAL A 441 -16.15 1.66 -14.23
N ASP A 442 -14.96 1.32 -13.74
CA ASP A 442 -14.17 0.16 -14.16
C ASP A 442 -14.91 -1.18 -14.11
N ILE A 443 -15.93 -1.29 -13.26
CA ILE A 443 -16.91 -2.38 -13.26
C ILE A 443 -18.34 -1.85 -13.38
N SER A 444 -19.12 -2.45 -14.29
CA SER A 444 -20.55 -2.14 -14.45
C SER A 444 -21.36 -2.52 -13.21
N ASN A 445 -22.46 -1.80 -12.94
CA ASN A 445 -23.30 -2.08 -11.77
C ASN A 445 -23.96 -3.46 -11.84
N GLU A 446 -24.31 -3.95 -13.03
CA GLU A 446 -24.89 -5.28 -13.25
C GLU A 446 -23.88 -6.40 -12.96
N TYR A 447 -22.65 -6.24 -13.46
CA TYR A 447 -21.58 -7.21 -13.21
C TYR A 447 -21.19 -7.22 -11.72
N LEU A 448 -21.09 -6.04 -11.09
CA LEU A 448 -20.89 -5.93 -9.64
C LEU A 448 -22.03 -6.58 -8.84
N ALA A 449 -23.29 -6.43 -9.26
CA ALA A 449 -24.43 -7.05 -8.60
C ALA A 449 -24.35 -8.58 -8.69
N THR A 450 -23.92 -9.11 -9.83
CA THR A 450 -23.68 -10.55 -10.04
C THR A 450 -22.60 -11.07 -9.08
N ILE A 451 -21.45 -10.40 -9.02
CA ILE A 451 -20.35 -10.75 -8.11
C ILE A 451 -20.83 -10.73 -6.65
N LYS A 452 -21.53 -9.65 -6.26
CA LYS A 452 -22.09 -9.51 -4.91
C LYS A 452 -23.07 -10.63 -4.58
N GLY A 453 -23.99 -10.95 -5.48
CA GLY A 453 -24.97 -12.02 -5.26
C GLY A 453 -24.31 -13.38 -5.01
N ILE A 454 -23.27 -13.72 -5.78
CA ILE A 454 -22.52 -14.97 -5.59
C ILE A 454 -21.79 -14.97 -4.25
N VAL A 455 -21.06 -13.90 -3.92
CA VAL A 455 -20.24 -13.85 -2.70
C VAL A 455 -21.08 -13.71 -1.43
N GLU A 456 -22.19 -12.97 -1.45
CA GLU A 456 -23.09 -12.81 -0.31
C GLU A 456 -23.82 -14.14 0.04
N ASN A 457 -23.98 -15.04 -0.94
CA ASN A 457 -24.44 -16.40 -0.66
C ASN A 457 -23.43 -17.20 0.18
N ILE A 458 -22.14 -16.94 0.02
CA ILE A 458 -21.06 -17.57 0.80
C ILE A 458 -20.92 -16.88 2.16
N VAL A 459 -20.74 -15.56 2.17
CA VAL A 459 -20.49 -14.77 3.39
C VAL A 459 -21.44 -13.57 3.45
N PRO A 460 -22.36 -13.51 4.42
CA PRO A 460 -23.22 -12.34 4.59
C PRO A 460 -22.41 -11.14 5.09
N LYS A 461 -22.93 -9.92 4.88
CA LYS A 461 -22.21 -8.66 5.16
C LYS A 461 -21.86 -8.43 6.63
N GLU A 462 -22.69 -8.91 7.53
CA GLU A 462 -22.55 -8.69 8.97
C GLU A 462 -22.74 -10.01 9.68
N VAL A 463 -21.66 -10.52 10.27
CA VAL A 463 -21.69 -11.76 11.02
C VAL A 463 -20.60 -11.76 12.08
N ASP A 464 -20.88 -12.34 13.23
CA ASP A 464 -19.84 -12.70 14.18
C ASP A 464 -18.98 -13.82 13.57
N ILE A 465 -17.69 -13.56 13.35
CA ILE A 465 -16.75 -14.48 12.72
C ILE A 465 -16.60 -15.75 13.52
N THR A 466 -16.61 -15.69 14.84
CA THR A 466 -16.44 -16.88 15.67
C THR A 466 -17.61 -17.85 15.45
N GLN A 467 -18.84 -17.34 15.49
CA GLN A 467 -20.04 -18.11 15.20
C GLN A 467 -20.09 -18.57 13.74
N PHE A 468 -19.74 -17.69 12.79
CA PHE A 468 -19.72 -18.00 11.37
C PHE A 468 -18.70 -19.09 11.04
N LYS A 469 -17.49 -18.97 11.60
CA LYS A 469 -16.41 -19.94 11.47
C LYS A 469 -16.82 -21.31 12.02
N ASN A 470 -17.45 -21.36 13.19
CA ASN A 470 -18.00 -22.60 13.74
C ASN A 470 -19.13 -23.20 12.87
N ASN A 471 -19.91 -22.36 12.19
CA ASN A 471 -20.96 -22.81 11.28
C ASN A 471 -20.40 -23.39 9.97
N ILE A 472 -19.29 -22.85 9.44
CA ILE A 472 -18.66 -23.40 8.24
C ILE A 472 -17.78 -24.61 8.54
N LEU A 473 -17.02 -24.57 9.66
CA LEU A 473 -16.05 -25.59 10.04
C LEU A 473 -16.71 -26.77 10.78
N ARG A 474 -17.69 -27.43 10.15
CA ARG A 474 -18.45 -28.51 10.79
C ARG A 474 -17.73 -29.86 10.76
N LEU A 475 -16.92 -30.12 9.73
CA LEU A 475 -16.23 -31.40 9.59
C LEU A 475 -14.85 -31.37 10.24
N PHE A 476 -14.24 -30.20 10.32
CA PHE A 476 -12.89 -30.01 10.86
C PHE A 476 -12.70 -30.49 12.31
N PRO A 477 -13.65 -30.32 13.26
CA PRO A 477 -13.49 -30.84 14.63
C PRO A 477 -13.28 -32.36 14.67
N PHE A 478 -13.96 -33.13 13.82
CA PHE A 478 -13.76 -34.57 13.72
C PHE A 478 -12.39 -34.92 13.15
N TRP A 479 -11.83 -34.08 12.27
CA TRP A 479 -10.46 -34.26 11.76
C TRP A 479 -9.42 -34.02 12.85
N VAL A 480 -9.62 -32.99 13.68
CA VAL A 480 -8.75 -32.74 14.83
C VAL A 480 -8.74 -33.94 15.77
N GLU A 481 -9.91 -34.52 16.07
CA GLU A 481 -9.98 -35.73 16.90
C GLU A 481 -9.38 -36.95 16.19
N TRP A 482 -9.63 -37.13 14.90
CA TRP A 482 -9.03 -38.18 14.08
C TRP A 482 -7.50 -38.13 14.12
N ALA A 483 -6.92 -36.92 14.03
CA ALA A 483 -5.48 -36.69 14.07
C ALA A 483 -4.91 -36.93 15.48
N ARG A 484 -5.63 -36.51 16.53
CA ARG A 484 -5.25 -36.73 17.93
C ARG A 484 -5.07 -38.23 18.25
N LEU A 485 -5.83 -39.11 17.59
CA LEU A 485 -5.68 -40.56 17.76
C LEU A 485 -4.32 -41.10 17.33
N ASP A 486 -3.59 -40.41 16.44
CA ASP A 486 -2.23 -40.79 16.06
C ASP A 486 -1.16 -40.42 17.09
N GLU A 487 -1.40 -39.35 17.87
CA GLU A 487 -0.49 -38.86 18.91
C GLU A 487 -0.47 -39.76 20.16
N ILE A 488 -1.49 -40.62 20.34
CA ILE A 488 -1.58 -41.52 21.49
C ILE A 488 -0.46 -42.58 21.40
N THR A 489 0.60 -42.43 22.20
CA THR A 489 1.65 -43.44 22.36
C THR A 489 1.24 -44.53 23.36
N TYR A 490 1.34 -45.81 22.97
CA TYR A 490 0.98 -46.94 23.83
C TYR A 490 2.18 -47.50 24.61
N THR A 491 1.95 -47.90 25.84
CA THR A 491 2.96 -48.16 26.88
C THR A 491 3.45 -49.61 27.00
N THR A 492 2.88 -50.58 26.27
CA THR A 492 3.23 -52.01 26.41
C THR A 492 3.40 -52.74 25.07
N GLU A 493 4.36 -53.68 24.99
CA GLU A 493 4.62 -54.45 23.77
C GLU A 493 3.57 -55.52 23.47
N SER A 494 2.98 -56.12 24.51
CA SER A 494 1.86 -57.05 24.39
C SER A 494 0.54 -56.27 24.28
N GLY A 495 -0.03 -56.19 23.07
CA GLY A 495 -1.30 -55.50 22.81
C GLY A 495 -1.27 -54.45 21.69
N LYS A 496 -0.10 -54.20 21.10
CA LYS A 496 0.09 -53.22 20.00
C LYS A 496 -0.89 -53.44 18.83
N GLU A 497 -1.18 -54.68 18.46
CA GLU A 497 -2.10 -54.98 17.34
C GLU A 497 -3.57 -54.67 17.67
N HIS A 498 -4.05 -55.09 18.85
CA HIS A 498 -5.42 -54.78 19.28
C HIS A 498 -5.64 -53.26 19.45
N GLN A 499 -4.65 -52.56 20.00
CA GLN A 499 -4.69 -51.10 20.15
C GLN A 499 -4.67 -50.39 18.80
N ARG A 500 -3.91 -50.89 17.82
CA ARG A 500 -3.93 -50.38 16.43
C ARG A 500 -5.28 -50.60 15.77
N ALA A 501 -5.87 -51.79 15.91
CA ALA A 501 -7.18 -52.09 15.34
C ALA A 501 -8.28 -51.19 15.94
N SER A 502 -8.30 -51.05 17.28
CA SER A 502 -9.25 -50.17 17.98
C SER A 502 -9.10 -48.69 17.57
N ARG A 503 -7.87 -48.21 17.40
CA ARG A 503 -7.60 -46.86 16.87
C ARG A 503 -8.17 -46.68 15.47
N GLU A 504 -7.95 -47.65 14.59
CA GLU A 504 -8.44 -47.58 13.22
C GLU A 504 -9.97 -47.61 13.16
N GLU A 505 -10.61 -48.42 14.00
CA GLU A 505 -12.09 -48.43 14.14
C GLU A 505 -12.63 -47.07 14.60
N GLU A 506 -11.98 -46.44 15.58
CA GLU A 506 -12.36 -45.12 16.07
C GLU A 506 -12.16 -44.05 14.99
N LYS A 507 -11.06 -44.10 14.25
CA LYS A 507 -10.79 -43.25 13.08
C LYS A 507 -11.87 -43.39 12.00
N ILE A 508 -12.25 -44.62 11.65
CA ILE A 508 -13.33 -44.87 10.70
C ILE A 508 -14.66 -44.33 11.24
N SER A 509 -14.93 -44.47 12.55
CA SER A 509 -16.11 -43.89 13.21
C SER A 509 -16.15 -42.37 13.06
N GLN A 510 -15.02 -41.67 13.29
CA GLN A 510 -14.91 -40.22 13.08
C GLN A 510 -15.25 -39.83 11.63
N ARG A 511 -14.74 -40.57 10.63
CA ARG A 511 -15.06 -40.32 9.21
C ARG A 511 -16.53 -40.53 8.87
N LYS A 512 -17.16 -41.58 9.41
CA LYS A 512 -18.60 -41.82 9.23
C LYS A 512 -19.43 -40.67 9.83
N GLN A 513 -19.03 -40.16 10.99
CA GLN A 513 -19.69 -39.00 11.62
C GLN A 513 -19.49 -37.71 10.82
N GLN A 514 -18.31 -37.49 10.23
CA GLN A 514 -18.10 -36.37 9.30
C GLN A 514 -19.09 -36.41 8.14
N LEU A 515 -19.22 -37.56 7.48
CA LEU A 515 -20.14 -37.73 6.36
C LEU A 515 -21.61 -37.53 6.76
N ALA A 516 -22.00 -38.03 7.92
CA ALA A 516 -23.34 -37.82 8.46
C ALA A 516 -23.63 -36.35 8.79
N THR A 517 -22.61 -35.58 9.20
CA THR A 517 -22.73 -34.15 9.54
C THR A 517 -22.95 -33.28 8.31
N ASN A 518 -22.29 -33.62 7.19
CA ASN A 518 -22.33 -32.90 5.92
C ASN A 518 -21.79 -31.45 6.00
N ILE A 519 -21.46 -30.87 4.84
CA ILE A 519 -20.99 -29.49 4.75
C ILE A 519 -22.14 -28.48 4.93
N SER A 520 -21.81 -27.27 5.38
CA SER A 520 -22.79 -26.18 5.48
C SER A 520 -23.22 -25.68 4.10
N GLN A 521 -24.38 -25.03 4.02
CA GLN A 521 -24.83 -24.35 2.79
C GLN A 521 -23.82 -23.30 2.30
N LYS A 522 -23.06 -22.68 3.21
CA LYS A 522 -22.04 -21.67 2.89
C LYS A 522 -20.81 -22.30 2.23
N VAL A 523 -20.36 -23.44 2.73
CA VAL A 523 -19.28 -24.23 2.09
C VAL A 523 -19.74 -24.77 0.74
N LYS A 524 -21.01 -25.17 0.62
CA LYS A 524 -21.59 -25.57 -0.67
C LYS A 524 -21.61 -24.40 -1.67
N ALA A 525 -22.00 -23.20 -1.25
CA ALA A 525 -21.94 -22.01 -2.10
C ALA A 525 -20.49 -21.67 -2.54
N PHE A 526 -19.50 -21.88 -1.66
CA PHE A 526 -18.09 -21.75 -2.04
C PHE A 526 -17.66 -22.81 -3.06
N TRP A 527 -18.12 -24.05 -2.91
CA TRP A 527 -17.91 -25.09 -3.91
C TRP A 527 -18.57 -24.72 -5.26
N ASP A 528 -19.78 -24.17 -5.26
CA ASP A 528 -20.43 -23.67 -6.48
C ASP A 528 -19.60 -22.55 -7.15
N LEU A 529 -18.97 -21.68 -6.37
CA LEU A 529 -18.00 -20.70 -6.89
C LEU A 529 -16.76 -21.38 -7.50
N LEU A 530 -16.18 -22.41 -6.86
CA LEU A 530 -15.05 -23.15 -7.43
C LEU A 530 -15.37 -23.80 -8.78
N ASN A 531 -16.61 -24.21 -9.02
CA ASN A 531 -17.00 -24.74 -10.34
C ASN A 531 -16.83 -23.72 -11.48
N LEU A 532 -16.70 -22.42 -11.18
CA LEU A 532 -16.44 -21.37 -12.16
C LEU A 532 -14.97 -21.28 -12.59
N VAL A 533 -14.01 -21.78 -11.81
CA VAL A 533 -12.56 -21.57 -12.01
C VAL A 533 -12.06 -22.00 -13.40
N GLY A 534 -12.65 -23.05 -13.97
CA GLY A 534 -12.31 -23.55 -15.31
C GLY A 534 -13.27 -23.16 -16.43
N CYS A 535 -14.41 -22.52 -16.13
CA CYS A 535 -15.45 -22.21 -17.12
C CYS A 535 -15.65 -20.70 -17.34
N LYS A 536 -15.45 -19.89 -16.29
CA LYS A 536 -15.64 -18.43 -16.28
C LYS A 536 -14.54 -17.80 -15.42
N SER A 537 -13.28 -17.91 -15.87
CA SER A 537 -12.10 -17.49 -15.12
C SER A 537 -12.20 -16.06 -14.58
N ASP A 538 -12.61 -15.11 -15.42
CA ASP A 538 -12.64 -13.69 -15.04
C ASP A 538 -13.66 -13.43 -13.93
N LEU A 539 -14.85 -14.02 -14.03
CA LEU A 539 -15.88 -13.94 -12.99
C LEU A 539 -15.43 -14.65 -11.71
N PHE A 540 -14.76 -15.79 -11.84
CA PHE A 540 -14.21 -16.50 -10.69
C PHE A 540 -13.19 -15.64 -9.94
N ASP A 541 -12.22 -15.06 -10.66
CA ASP A 541 -11.16 -14.24 -10.08
C ASP A 541 -11.74 -12.97 -9.42
N ASP A 542 -12.68 -12.29 -10.07
CA ASP A 542 -13.36 -11.11 -9.49
C ASP A 542 -14.19 -11.49 -8.23
N CYS A 543 -14.91 -12.62 -8.25
CA CYS A 543 -15.62 -13.13 -7.07
C CYS A 543 -14.66 -13.52 -5.95
N LEU A 544 -13.55 -14.16 -6.26
CA LEU A 544 -12.56 -14.60 -5.29
C LEU A 544 -11.92 -13.40 -4.58
N ILE A 545 -11.53 -12.38 -5.34
CA ILE A 545 -10.96 -11.13 -4.81
C ILE A 545 -11.98 -10.40 -3.93
N TYR A 546 -13.24 -10.34 -4.35
CA TYR A 546 -14.30 -9.73 -3.55
C TYR A 546 -14.53 -10.50 -2.25
N LEU A 547 -14.55 -11.83 -2.31
CA LEU A 547 -14.65 -12.70 -1.13
C LEU A 547 -13.45 -12.50 -0.18
N GLN A 548 -12.21 -12.48 -0.69
CA GLN A 548 -11.01 -12.21 0.11
C GLN A 548 -11.07 -10.84 0.79
N THR A 549 -11.48 -9.82 0.04
CA THR A 549 -11.61 -8.46 0.58
C THR A 549 -12.64 -8.42 1.70
N LEU A 550 -13.80 -9.06 1.51
CA LEU A 550 -14.87 -9.12 2.51
C LEU A 550 -14.45 -9.89 3.77
N LEU A 551 -13.85 -11.07 3.61
CA LEU A 551 -13.35 -11.89 4.72
C LEU A 551 -12.30 -11.16 5.56
N PHE A 552 -11.42 -10.42 4.88
CA PHE A 552 -10.43 -9.58 5.53
C PHE A 552 -11.06 -8.39 6.24
N ASP A 553 -11.97 -7.66 5.59
CA ASP A 553 -12.69 -6.53 6.20
C ASP A 553 -13.44 -6.97 7.47
N LEU A 554 -14.13 -8.11 7.43
CA LEU A 554 -14.79 -8.71 8.60
C LEU A 554 -13.78 -9.02 9.69
N THR A 555 -12.70 -9.73 9.35
CA THR A 555 -11.64 -10.13 10.31
C THR A 555 -11.09 -8.90 11.05
N HIS A 556 -10.76 -7.85 10.32
CA HIS A 556 -10.23 -6.63 10.91
C HIS A 556 -11.26 -5.86 11.74
N ALA A 557 -12.52 -5.82 11.31
CA ALA A 557 -13.58 -5.21 12.10
C ALA A 557 -13.75 -5.90 13.46
N GLN A 558 -13.74 -7.23 13.49
CA GLN A 558 -13.89 -7.99 14.74
C GLN A 558 -12.64 -7.95 15.61
N GLN A 559 -11.45 -8.08 15.02
CA GLN A 559 -10.19 -7.99 15.77
C GLN A 559 -9.95 -6.58 16.31
N GLY A 560 -10.32 -5.51 15.58
CA GLY A 560 -10.20 -4.12 16.03
C GLY A 560 -11.07 -3.78 17.24
N CYS A 561 -12.16 -4.53 17.46
CA CYS A 561 -12.95 -4.45 18.70
C CYS A 561 -12.23 -5.08 19.91
N SER A 562 -11.22 -5.92 19.70
CA SER A 562 -10.47 -6.63 20.75
C SER A 562 -9.19 -5.87 21.14
N LYS A 563 -9.38 -4.75 21.86
CA LYS A 563 -8.31 -3.79 22.23
C LYS A 563 -7.15 -4.40 23.04
N SER A 564 -7.41 -5.43 23.84
CA SER A 564 -6.41 -6.07 24.70
C SER A 564 -5.44 -6.97 23.94
N ALA A 565 -5.92 -7.75 22.96
CA ALA A 565 -5.10 -8.71 22.23
C ALA A 565 -4.14 -8.03 21.23
N GLN A 566 -4.57 -6.93 20.59
CA GLN A 566 -3.73 -6.21 19.63
C GLN A 566 -2.64 -5.36 20.29
N LYS A 567 -2.97 -4.66 21.39
CA LYS A 567 -2.02 -3.82 22.13
C LYS A 567 -0.86 -4.65 22.70
N PHE A 568 -1.17 -5.78 23.34
CA PHE A 568 -0.15 -6.67 23.90
C PHE A 568 0.81 -7.24 22.84
N LEU A 569 0.30 -7.60 21.65
CA LEU A 569 1.14 -8.08 20.54
C LEU A 569 2.04 -6.99 19.95
N TYR A 570 1.55 -5.75 19.87
CA TYR A 570 2.35 -4.61 19.41
C TYR A 570 3.48 -4.27 20.40
N ASP A 571 3.14 -4.18 21.68
CA ASP A 571 4.08 -3.92 22.76
C ASP A 571 5.19 -5.00 22.75
N ARG A 572 4.83 -6.28 22.54
CA ARG A 572 5.77 -7.40 22.46
C ARG A 572 6.60 -7.51 21.18
N LEU A 573 6.04 -7.13 20.03
CA LEU A 573 6.81 -7.05 18.78
C LEU A 573 7.87 -5.94 18.88
N SER A 574 7.56 -4.85 19.58
CA SER A 574 8.53 -3.79 19.89
C SER A 574 9.61 -4.26 20.88
N GLU A 575 9.24 -5.04 21.90
CA GLU A 575 10.19 -5.66 22.83
C GLU A 575 11.09 -6.69 22.13
N LYS A 576 10.56 -7.55 21.24
CA LYS A 576 11.41 -8.51 20.52
C LYS A 576 12.42 -7.84 19.58
N ALA A 577 12.14 -6.63 19.08
CA ALA A 577 13.09 -5.86 18.29
C ALA A 577 14.26 -5.30 19.11
N SER A 578 14.08 -5.10 20.42
CA SER A 578 15.13 -4.61 21.33
C SER A 578 15.95 -5.72 22.01
N TYR A 579 15.48 -6.97 22.01
CA TYR A 579 16.10 -8.10 22.74
C TYR A 579 17.01 -9.03 21.91
N VAL A 580 17.46 -8.68 20.71
CA VAL A 580 18.33 -9.55 19.87
C VAL A 580 19.76 -9.75 20.44
N GLN A 581 20.03 -9.47 21.73
CA GLN A 581 21.37 -9.61 22.31
C GLN A 581 21.53 -10.46 23.57
N LEU A 582 20.50 -11.10 24.16
CA LEU A 582 20.73 -11.92 25.36
C LEU A 582 19.99 -13.26 25.33
N GLU A 583 20.77 -14.34 25.33
CA GLU A 583 20.35 -15.74 25.48
C GLU A 583 19.74 -15.97 26.87
N MET A 584 18.46 -16.38 26.95
CA MET A 584 17.85 -17.01 28.13
C MET A 584 16.76 -18.00 27.69
N GLU A 585 17.00 -19.31 27.85
CA GLU A 585 16.12 -20.40 27.39
C GLU A 585 14.84 -20.58 28.26
N ASP A 586 14.89 -20.28 29.56
CA ASP A 586 13.75 -20.53 30.47
C ASP A 586 12.66 -19.44 30.43
N THR A 587 13.03 -18.19 30.14
CA THR A 587 12.07 -17.09 29.95
C THR A 587 11.37 -17.18 28.60
N GLN A 588 11.96 -17.85 27.60
CA GLN A 588 11.37 -17.98 26.26
C GLN A 588 10.15 -18.93 26.22
N LEU A 589 10.13 -19.98 27.03
CA LEU A 589 9.04 -20.96 27.07
C LEU A 589 7.71 -20.33 27.56
N ASN A 590 7.73 -19.63 28.69
CA ASN A 590 6.54 -18.94 29.23
C ASN A 590 6.00 -17.85 28.29
N LEU A 591 6.88 -17.16 27.54
CA LEU A 591 6.46 -16.11 26.61
C LEU A 591 5.92 -16.69 25.30
N ASN A 592 6.43 -17.84 24.84
CA ASN A 592 5.88 -18.55 23.69
C ASN A 592 4.49 -19.10 24.00
N ASP A 593 4.24 -19.60 25.21
CA ASP A 593 2.92 -20.10 25.62
C ASP A 593 1.86 -18.99 25.70
N VAL A 594 2.17 -17.83 26.29
CA VAL A 594 1.25 -16.68 26.30
C VAL A 594 1.01 -16.15 24.89
N TYR A 595 2.08 -16.00 24.09
CA TYR A 595 1.98 -15.60 22.68
C TYR A 595 1.13 -16.60 21.86
N SER A 596 1.22 -17.90 22.15
CA SER A 596 0.42 -18.94 21.50
C SER A 596 -1.07 -18.84 21.85
N ASN A 597 -1.41 -18.46 23.08
CA ASN A 597 -2.81 -18.35 23.51
C ASN A 597 -3.50 -17.11 22.92
N GLU A 598 -2.82 -15.98 22.86
CA GLU A 598 -3.38 -14.73 22.32
C GLU A 598 -3.47 -14.75 20.79
N THR A 599 -2.46 -15.30 20.12
CA THR A 599 -2.54 -15.53 18.66
C THR A 599 -3.64 -16.54 18.30
N LYS A 600 -3.98 -17.47 19.20
CA LYS A 600 -5.11 -18.40 19.03
C LYS A 600 -6.47 -17.67 19.09
N ILE A 601 -6.63 -16.69 19.98
CA ILE A 601 -7.85 -15.85 20.04
C ILE A 601 -7.98 -15.04 18.75
N LEU A 602 -6.92 -14.38 18.29
CA LEU A 602 -6.96 -13.64 17.03
C LEU A 602 -7.25 -14.53 15.82
N TRP A 603 -6.70 -15.74 15.81
CA TRP A 603 -6.98 -16.72 14.77
C TRP A 603 -8.46 -17.15 14.77
N GLN A 604 -9.05 -17.37 15.96
CA GLN A 604 -10.48 -17.68 16.09
C GLN A 604 -11.37 -16.54 15.59
N MET A 605 -10.93 -15.30 15.79
CA MET A 605 -11.56 -14.08 15.27
C MET A 605 -11.19 -13.78 13.81
N SER A 606 -10.63 -14.75 13.08
CA SER A 606 -10.20 -14.58 11.70
C SER A 606 -10.75 -15.68 10.79
N ILE A 607 -11.05 -15.29 9.56
CA ILE A 607 -11.56 -16.22 8.55
C ILE A 607 -10.99 -15.96 7.15
N GLY A 608 -10.61 -17.01 6.44
CA GLY A 608 -10.03 -16.94 5.10
C GLY A 608 -10.59 -18.00 4.16
N ILE A 609 -10.07 -18.04 2.93
CA ILE A 609 -10.48 -19.04 1.93
C ILE A 609 -10.02 -20.44 2.35
N GLU A 610 -8.87 -20.52 3.01
CA GLU A 610 -8.30 -21.73 3.56
C GLU A 610 -9.30 -22.48 4.45
N ASP A 611 -10.13 -21.79 5.23
CA ASP A 611 -11.15 -22.42 6.07
C ASP A 611 -12.20 -23.18 5.23
N PHE A 612 -12.62 -22.63 4.08
CA PHE A 612 -13.57 -23.29 3.18
C PHE A 612 -12.91 -24.45 2.42
N MET A 613 -11.69 -24.25 1.91
CA MET A 613 -10.92 -25.31 1.24
C MET A 613 -10.65 -26.49 2.17
N ARG A 614 -10.36 -26.21 3.44
CA ARG A 614 -10.13 -27.22 4.47
C ARG A 614 -11.35 -28.13 4.66
N GLU A 615 -12.54 -27.55 4.73
CA GLU A 615 -13.80 -28.30 4.85
C GLU A 615 -14.10 -29.16 3.63
N LEU A 616 -13.83 -28.65 2.42
CA LEU A 616 -13.94 -29.45 1.19
C LEU A 616 -12.94 -30.60 1.16
N GLY A 617 -11.71 -30.39 1.65
CA GLY A 617 -10.71 -31.44 1.80
C GLY A 617 -11.16 -32.52 2.78
N GLN A 618 -11.77 -32.14 3.91
CA GLN A 618 -12.31 -33.13 4.87
C GLN A 618 -13.50 -33.91 4.31
N LEU A 619 -14.38 -33.26 3.54
CA LEU A 619 -15.45 -33.96 2.83
C LEU A 619 -14.88 -35.01 1.86
N PHE A 620 -13.83 -34.65 1.12
CA PHE A 620 -13.15 -35.56 0.18
C PHE A 620 -12.49 -36.74 0.90
N GLU A 621 -11.67 -36.48 1.92
CA GLU A 621 -10.97 -37.51 2.72
C GLU A 621 -11.96 -38.52 3.32
N ALA A 622 -13.01 -38.02 3.97
CA ALA A 622 -14.02 -38.90 4.59
C ALA A 622 -14.77 -39.72 3.55
N SER A 623 -15.12 -39.12 2.40
CA SER A 623 -15.81 -39.81 1.31
C SER A 623 -14.98 -40.95 0.71
N LEU A 624 -13.67 -40.73 0.56
CA LEU A 624 -12.75 -41.74 0.04
C LEU A 624 -12.60 -42.93 1.00
N GLN A 625 -12.53 -42.66 2.31
CA GLN A 625 -12.31 -43.69 3.33
C GLN A 625 -13.56 -44.52 3.67
N CYS A 626 -14.76 -43.95 3.56
CA CYS A 626 -16.00 -44.63 3.95
C CYS A 626 -16.83 -45.21 2.80
N GLY A 627 -16.55 -44.83 1.53
CA GLY A 627 -17.30 -45.29 0.36
C GLY A 627 -18.75 -44.78 0.36
N ASN A 628 -19.01 -43.67 -0.33
CA ASN A 628 -20.35 -43.04 -0.40
C ASN A 628 -21.22 -43.57 -1.56
N ASP A 629 -22.53 -43.30 -1.47
CA ASP A 629 -23.50 -43.46 -2.57
C ASP A 629 -23.01 -42.84 -3.89
N GLN A 630 -23.17 -43.59 -4.99
CA GLN A 630 -22.51 -43.33 -6.29
C GLN A 630 -22.74 -41.92 -6.86
N THR A 631 -23.88 -41.28 -6.61
CA THR A 631 -24.24 -39.97 -7.21
C THR A 631 -23.59 -38.77 -6.53
N ASN A 632 -23.46 -38.76 -5.20
CA ASN A 632 -22.72 -37.71 -4.49
C ASN A 632 -21.20 -37.90 -4.63
N MET A 633 -20.75 -39.16 -4.79
CA MET A 633 -19.34 -39.50 -4.95
C MET A 633 -18.75 -38.86 -6.22
N VAL A 634 -19.43 -38.90 -7.36
CA VAL A 634 -18.92 -38.31 -8.63
C VAL A 634 -18.61 -36.82 -8.49
N ASN A 635 -19.45 -36.06 -7.78
CA ASN A 635 -19.20 -34.63 -7.59
C ASN A 635 -18.04 -34.37 -6.62
N VAL A 636 -17.99 -35.09 -5.50
CA VAL A 636 -16.89 -34.94 -4.51
C VAL A 636 -15.54 -35.31 -5.13
N MET A 637 -15.48 -36.33 -5.98
CA MET A 637 -14.25 -36.75 -6.65
C MET A 637 -13.70 -35.71 -7.65
N ARG A 638 -14.48 -34.68 -8.01
CA ARG A 638 -14.01 -33.56 -8.84
C ARG A 638 -13.33 -32.45 -8.03
N LEU A 639 -13.47 -32.43 -6.71
CA LEU A 639 -12.88 -31.40 -5.85
C LEU A 639 -11.35 -31.26 -6.02
N PRO A 640 -10.56 -32.35 -6.12
CA PRO A 640 -9.13 -32.23 -6.33
C PRO A 640 -8.77 -31.52 -7.64
N ALA A 641 -9.53 -31.77 -8.72
CA ALA A 641 -9.33 -31.11 -10.00
C ALA A 641 -9.64 -29.60 -9.93
N LEU A 642 -10.69 -29.20 -9.21
CA LEU A 642 -11.00 -27.79 -8.98
C LEU A 642 -9.91 -27.08 -8.14
N ALA A 643 -9.41 -27.74 -7.09
CA ALA A 643 -8.31 -27.22 -6.28
C ALA A 643 -6.98 -27.16 -7.06
N ALA A 644 -6.72 -28.10 -7.96
CA ALA A 644 -5.58 -28.05 -8.88
C ALA A 644 -5.67 -26.83 -9.82
N GLN A 645 -6.86 -26.56 -10.39
CA GLN A 645 -7.08 -25.34 -11.20
C GLN A 645 -6.93 -24.06 -10.36
N PHE A 646 -7.42 -24.06 -9.13
CA PHE A 646 -7.24 -22.96 -8.19
C PHE A 646 -5.75 -22.61 -7.98
N ILE A 647 -4.90 -23.63 -7.75
CA ILE A 647 -3.45 -23.49 -7.62
C ILE A 647 -2.81 -23.04 -8.94
N ALA A 648 -3.22 -23.59 -10.08
CA ALA A 648 -2.70 -23.23 -11.40
C ALA A 648 -3.04 -21.79 -11.83
N ASN A 649 -4.06 -21.17 -11.21
CA ASN A 649 -4.37 -19.74 -11.33
C ASN A 649 -3.51 -18.87 -10.39
N GLY A 650 -2.59 -19.48 -9.65
CA GLY A 650 -1.65 -18.80 -8.77
C GLY A 650 -2.20 -18.55 -7.38
N ASN A 651 -3.28 -19.22 -6.94
CA ASN A 651 -3.75 -19.09 -5.57
C ASN A 651 -2.98 -20.03 -4.62
N SER A 652 -2.92 -19.66 -3.34
CA SER A 652 -2.26 -20.47 -2.31
C SER A 652 -3.21 -21.53 -1.73
N LEU A 653 -2.69 -22.73 -1.49
CA LEU A 653 -3.39 -23.83 -0.81
C LEU A 653 -2.74 -24.13 0.55
N GLU A 654 -3.54 -24.28 1.61
CA GLU A 654 -3.06 -24.77 2.90
C GLU A 654 -2.81 -26.29 2.83
N LEU A 655 -1.59 -26.72 3.17
CA LEU A 655 -1.18 -28.13 3.24
C LEU A 655 -1.32 -28.72 4.64
N LEU A 656 -1.09 -27.91 5.66
CA LEU A 656 -1.08 -28.30 7.07
C LEU A 656 -1.64 -27.15 7.88
N ASP A 657 -2.51 -27.45 8.84
CA ASP A 657 -3.01 -26.47 9.80
C ASP A 657 -2.36 -26.66 11.19
N ASP A 658 -2.43 -25.61 12.01
CA ASP A 658 -1.78 -25.55 13.33
C ASP A 658 -2.53 -26.26 14.47
N LYS A 659 -3.73 -26.81 14.21
CA LYS A 659 -4.53 -27.50 15.24
C LYS A 659 -4.51 -29.00 15.10
N SER A 660 -4.53 -29.53 13.88
CA SER A 660 -4.52 -30.98 13.67
C SER A 660 -3.11 -31.57 13.66
N TYR A 661 -2.08 -30.75 13.37
CA TYR A 661 -0.70 -31.19 13.09
C TYR A 661 -0.60 -32.37 12.13
N SER A 662 -1.65 -32.58 11.32
CA SER A 662 -1.80 -33.72 10.42
C SER A 662 -2.11 -33.24 9.02
N VAL A 663 -1.42 -33.82 8.04
CA VAL A 663 -1.61 -33.51 6.63
C VAL A 663 -2.72 -34.41 6.08
N PRO A 664 -3.76 -33.85 5.41
CA PRO A 664 -4.75 -34.67 4.71
C PRO A 664 -4.11 -35.26 3.43
N ILE A 665 -3.40 -36.38 3.59
CA ILE A 665 -2.54 -36.97 2.54
C ILE A 665 -3.34 -37.33 1.29
N CYS A 666 -4.54 -37.90 1.40
CA CYS A 666 -5.31 -38.31 0.23
C CYS A 666 -5.76 -37.09 -0.58
N TRP A 667 -6.20 -36.04 0.10
CA TRP A 667 -6.59 -34.76 -0.49
C TRP A 667 -5.42 -34.11 -1.23
N ILE A 668 -4.31 -33.90 -0.54
CA ILE A 668 -3.13 -33.26 -1.14
C ILE A 668 -2.57 -34.09 -2.30
N ARG A 669 -2.47 -35.42 -2.13
CA ARG A 669 -2.02 -36.31 -3.19
C ARG A 669 -2.91 -36.22 -4.44
N SER A 670 -4.23 -36.30 -4.26
CA SER A 670 -5.18 -36.23 -5.39
C SER A 670 -5.09 -34.88 -6.11
N ILE A 671 -4.91 -33.79 -5.37
CA ILE A 671 -4.69 -32.46 -5.97
C ILE A 671 -3.41 -32.44 -6.80
N LEU A 672 -2.31 -32.98 -6.27
CA LEU A 672 -1.03 -32.98 -6.98
C LEU A 672 -1.06 -33.89 -8.22
N GLU A 673 -1.80 -34.99 -8.19
CA GLU A 673 -2.04 -35.87 -9.35
C GLU A 673 -2.87 -35.16 -10.43
N GLU A 674 -3.94 -34.45 -10.05
CA GLU A 674 -4.73 -33.60 -10.96
C GLU A 674 -3.91 -32.44 -11.49
N LEU A 675 -3.10 -31.79 -10.65
CA LEU A 675 -2.21 -30.72 -11.06
C LEU A 675 -1.14 -31.23 -12.04
N HIS A 676 -0.54 -32.39 -11.78
CA HIS A 676 0.39 -33.02 -12.70
C HIS A 676 -0.24 -33.24 -14.08
N THR A 677 -1.49 -33.72 -14.12
CA THR A 677 -2.26 -33.90 -15.36
C THR A 677 -2.54 -32.56 -16.04
N LEU A 678 -3.00 -31.56 -15.28
CA LEU A 678 -3.30 -30.21 -15.76
C LEU A 678 -2.06 -29.51 -16.35
N LEU A 679 -0.88 -29.77 -15.81
CA LEU A 679 0.40 -29.24 -16.29
C LEU A 679 1.03 -30.10 -17.40
N GLY A 680 0.28 -31.03 -18.00
CA GLY A 680 0.71 -31.80 -19.17
C GLY A 680 1.49 -33.09 -18.87
N GLY A 681 1.48 -33.58 -17.63
CA GLY A 681 2.00 -34.90 -17.24
C GLY A 681 3.53 -35.07 -17.31
N LYS A 682 4.28 -34.03 -17.68
CA LYS A 682 5.75 -34.05 -17.80
C LYS A 682 6.41 -32.79 -17.25
N ALA A 683 5.62 -31.91 -16.61
CA ALA A 683 6.13 -30.69 -16.03
C ALA A 683 7.17 -30.99 -14.94
N LYS A 684 8.37 -30.42 -15.10
CA LYS A 684 9.40 -30.43 -14.07
C LYS A 684 9.11 -29.31 -13.08
N VAL A 685 9.08 -29.64 -11.79
CA VAL A 685 8.77 -28.68 -10.73
C VAL A 685 9.95 -28.57 -9.78
N PHE A 686 10.37 -27.34 -9.50
CA PHE A 686 11.34 -27.03 -8.46
C PHE A 686 10.61 -26.59 -7.19
N VAL A 687 10.92 -27.19 -6.04
CA VAL A 687 10.27 -26.87 -4.77
C VAL A 687 11.22 -26.05 -3.90
N LEU A 688 10.81 -24.83 -3.57
CA LEU A 688 11.48 -23.94 -2.64
C LEU A 688 10.72 -23.93 -1.31
N SER A 689 11.33 -24.46 -0.24
CA SER A 689 10.78 -24.41 1.11
C SER A 689 11.47 -23.32 1.92
N VAL A 690 10.68 -22.43 2.53
CA VAL A 690 11.17 -21.30 3.30
C VAL A 690 10.85 -21.50 4.78
N ILE A 691 11.87 -21.91 5.54
CA ILE A 691 11.76 -22.21 6.97
C ILE A 691 12.40 -21.07 7.76
N GLY A 692 11.81 -20.72 8.90
CA GLY A 692 12.44 -19.80 9.85
C GLY A 692 11.53 -19.44 11.00
N ILE A 693 12.08 -18.73 11.98
CA ILE A 693 11.38 -18.35 13.23
C ILE A 693 10.02 -17.73 12.91
N GLN A 694 8.99 -18.12 13.66
CA GLN A 694 7.63 -17.58 13.55
C GLN A 694 7.66 -16.05 13.75
N GLY A 695 6.97 -15.31 12.86
CA GLY A 695 6.88 -13.85 12.95
C GLY A 695 8.09 -13.06 12.43
N SER A 696 9.12 -13.70 11.86
CA SER A 696 10.31 -13.03 11.28
C SER A 696 10.06 -12.26 9.96
N GLY A 697 8.80 -12.09 9.53
CA GLY A 697 8.48 -11.34 8.31
C GLY A 697 8.70 -12.10 6.99
N LYS A 698 8.89 -13.43 7.01
CA LYS A 698 9.11 -14.27 5.81
C LYS A 698 8.03 -14.07 4.73
N SER A 699 6.74 -14.13 5.11
CA SER A 699 5.62 -13.89 4.19
C SER A 699 5.64 -12.47 3.62
N THR A 700 5.96 -11.47 4.44
CA THR A 700 6.12 -10.08 4.00
C THR A 700 7.25 -9.95 2.96
N LEU A 701 8.40 -10.58 3.22
CA LEU A 701 9.54 -10.57 2.30
C LEU A 701 9.20 -11.26 0.98
N LEU A 702 8.64 -12.47 1.00
CA LEU A 702 8.27 -13.20 -0.22
C LEU A 702 7.19 -12.48 -1.02
N ASN A 703 6.17 -11.91 -0.35
CA ASN A 703 5.16 -11.11 -1.00
C ASN A 703 5.72 -9.81 -1.62
N THR A 704 6.82 -9.30 -1.05
CA THR A 704 7.52 -8.13 -1.59
C THR A 704 8.38 -8.51 -2.79
N MET A 705 9.21 -9.55 -2.66
CA MET A 705 10.15 -9.98 -3.69
C MET A 705 9.48 -10.66 -4.89
N PHE A 706 8.46 -11.48 -4.64
CA PHE A 706 7.90 -12.39 -5.64
C PHE A 706 6.39 -12.19 -5.86
N GLY A 707 5.76 -11.22 -5.19
CA GLY A 707 4.32 -10.97 -5.34
C GLY A 707 3.44 -12.17 -4.95
N THR A 708 3.93 -13.06 -4.08
CA THR A 708 3.32 -14.37 -3.76
C THR A 708 2.01 -14.31 -2.97
N LYS A 709 1.53 -13.12 -2.57
CA LYS A 709 0.27 -12.89 -1.85
C LYS A 709 -0.07 -13.93 -0.76
N PHE A 710 0.91 -14.45 -0.03
CA PHE A 710 0.66 -15.28 1.14
C PHE A 710 -0.09 -14.46 2.18
N PRO A 711 -0.97 -15.08 3.00
CA PRO A 711 -1.69 -14.37 4.05
C PRO A 711 -0.72 -13.60 4.98
N VAL A 712 -0.96 -12.30 5.12
CA VAL A 712 -0.16 -11.40 5.98
C VAL A 712 -1.04 -10.72 7.02
N SER A 713 -1.15 -11.29 8.23
CA SER A 713 -1.73 -10.59 9.40
C SER A 713 -1.23 -11.19 10.72
N ALA A 714 -1.33 -10.43 11.80
CA ALA A 714 -1.06 -10.92 13.14
C ALA A 714 -1.96 -12.15 13.44
N GLY A 715 -1.34 -13.27 13.84
CA GLY A 715 -2.01 -14.55 14.04
C GLY A 715 -2.19 -15.42 12.79
N ARG A 716 -2.13 -14.87 11.57
CA ARG A 716 -2.21 -15.64 10.29
C ARG A 716 -0.87 -15.98 9.67
N CYS A 717 0.13 -15.09 9.76
CA CYS A 717 1.50 -15.33 9.24
C CYS A 717 2.24 -16.50 9.91
N THR A 718 1.61 -17.14 10.88
CA THR A 718 2.29 -17.88 11.93
C THR A 718 1.74 -19.29 12.13
N ARG A 719 0.70 -19.66 11.38
CA ARG A 719 -0.09 -20.87 11.63
C ARG A 719 -0.49 -21.51 10.29
N GLY A 720 0.11 -22.65 10.00
CA GLY A 720 -0.12 -23.45 8.80
C GLY A 720 1.01 -23.38 7.76
N LEU A 721 1.09 -24.41 6.91
CA LEU A 721 2.04 -24.52 5.79
C LEU A 721 1.26 -24.31 4.49
N PHE A 722 1.70 -23.37 3.64
CA PHE A 722 1.02 -23.02 2.40
C PHE A 722 1.87 -23.35 1.18
N LEU A 723 1.19 -23.79 0.12
CA LEU A 723 1.75 -24.05 -1.20
C LEU A 723 1.28 -23.00 -2.21
N ARG A 724 2.19 -22.47 -3.02
CA ARG A 724 1.86 -21.65 -4.19
C ARG A 724 2.68 -22.07 -5.40
N LEU A 725 2.04 -22.14 -6.57
CA LEU A 725 2.67 -22.48 -7.85
C LEU A 725 2.98 -21.22 -8.66
N LEU A 726 4.19 -21.12 -9.20
CA LEU A 726 4.65 -20.11 -10.13
C LEU A 726 5.09 -20.76 -11.44
N LYS A 727 4.71 -20.18 -12.58
CA LYS A 727 5.15 -20.65 -13.91
C LYS A 727 6.52 -20.06 -14.24
N VAL A 728 7.41 -20.88 -14.80
CA VAL A 728 8.67 -20.42 -15.39
C VAL A 728 8.43 -20.09 -16.85
N GLU A 729 8.97 -18.96 -17.31
CA GLU A 729 8.95 -18.57 -18.71
C GLU A 729 9.55 -19.67 -19.59
N GLU A 730 8.89 -20.01 -20.71
CA GLU A 730 9.29 -21.14 -21.56
C GLU A 730 10.74 -21.03 -22.06
N SER A 731 11.18 -19.83 -22.40
CA SER A 731 12.56 -19.54 -22.82
C SER A 731 13.60 -19.81 -21.73
N PHE A 732 13.19 -19.78 -20.46
CA PHE A 732 14.07 -19.96 -19.30
C PHE A 732 13.96 -21.37 -18.69
N ALA A 733 12.86 -22.07 -18.95
CA ALA A 733 12.58 -23.37 -18.38
C ALA A 733 13.67 -24.43 -18.67
N GLU A 734 14.26 -24.39 -19.88
CA GLU A 734 15.38 -25.27 -20.24
C GLU A 734 16.65 -24.95 -19.43
N GLY A 735 16.95 -23.67 -19.21
CA GLY A 735 18.16 -23.23 -18.52
C GLY A 735 18.15 -23.54 -17.02
N ILE A 736 17.00 -23.40 -16.36
CA ILE A 736 16.85 -23.75 -14.93
C ILE A 736 16.47 -25.24 -14.71
N GLY A 737 16.11 -25.94 -15.78
CA GLY A 737 15.72 -27.34 -15.74
C GLY A 737 14.33 -27.62 -15.15
N CYS A 738 13.49 -26.60 -14.98
CA CYS A 738 12.12 -26.74 -14.47
C CYS A 738 11.12 -25.84 -15.21
N ASN A 739 9.87 -26.27 -15.31
CA ASN A 739 8.76 -25.53 -15.92
C ASN A 739 7.97 -24.71 -14.88
N TYR A 740 8.02 -25.11 -13.61
CA TYR A 740 7.31 -24.45 -12.52
C TYR A 740 8.14 -24.43 -11.24
N GLN A 741 7.86 -23.45 -10.39
CA GLN A 741 8.36 -23.38 -9.03
C GLN A 741 7.19 -23.49 -8.05
N ILE A 742 7.33 -24.33 -7.02
CA ILE A 742 6.45 -24.36 -5.88
C ILE A 742 7.15 -23.65 -4.73
N ILE A 743 6.51 -22.65 -4.15
CA ILE A 743 6.95 -22.02 -2.91
C ILE A 743 6.13 -22.60 -1.76
N LEU A 744 6.82 -23.17 -0.78
CA LEU A 744 6.26 -23.64 0.47
C LEU A 744 6.65 -22.67 1.59
N LEU A 745 5.65 -22.14 2.29
CA LEU A 745 5.83 -21.17 3.38
C LEU A 745 5.05 -21.55 4.63
#